data_AF-A0A8T4J317-F1
#
_entry.id   AF-A0A8T4J317-F1
#
_cell.length_a   1.000
_cell.length_b   1.000
_cell.length_c   1.000
_cell.angle_alpha   90.00
_cell.angle_beta   90.00
_cell.angle_gamma   90.00
#
_symmetry.space_group_name_H-M   'P 1'
#
loop_
_entity.id
_entity.type
_entity.pdbx_description
1 polymer ?
#
loop_
_entity_poly.entity_id
_entity_poly.type
_entity_poly.pdbx_seq_one_letter_code
_entity_poly.pdbx_strand_id
1 'polypeptide(L)'
;MRDAEWPQRIIEFSDWSRAESVAVTRLRPLLTAATRDGLLQWSFIRKAPTWRLRYRTPPGGTPPLDQALSILVTDGVIHAWVPGIYEPETTAFGGPAGMDVAHELFHRDSLHVLDQLARWQQSPDPPGLGRRELAVMLFSVSMRAAGLDWYEQGDVWARVAAERPRPPRPVPQRHRAAVRRLMTVDAGRLSNSGDGRLAPLADWISTFEWAGQQLARLNRHGRLERGLRAVLAHHLIFHWNRLGLPREDQSALSTLAKEAVMGTSEDAASTPGKSNATATVAGVNSDSTETSPDDLRARFVDKLVSNGSIRTPHVEEAMRSVPRHLFVPQAPLEKAYSNSTVDTKLDSAGRPISCASQPSIVAMMLEQLQVEPGMKVLELGAGTGFNAGLLGHLVGEKGHVITIDVDEDIVEGARSGLEAAGLDNVTVLLGDGAQGDPANAPYDRIEATVGAHAVPHAWLDQLAPQGRLLSPLRLRGSVSRSIAFERDAQGRWRSVGSEMNTFMPLRRGIADDPRAYIPLSEDGSVTLVANGDQDPDANALADVLAQPRAEAWTGVTLRGPESPEWLELWLTCTLPEGLSHMPAKREAIDSGLLTNPYPSATATFDKGTLTYLTRRKADHTAADGASLYEFGVIGHGPEAEQLTKRVADAARTWDADFRNREVAFEIQPLDAPAPEHEPGRFAFDNPLNRIIIEWQ
;
A
#
# COMPACT_ATOMS: atom_id res chain seq x y z
N MET A 1 6.66 -28.52 32.61
CA MET A 1 5.59 -29.50 32.88
C MET A 1 5.78 -30.62 31.87
N ARG A 2 5.72 -31.89 32.29
CA ARG A 2 5.86 -33.04 31.37
C ARG A 2 4.93 -32.83 30.17
N ASP A 3 5.47 -32.97 28.96
CA ASP A 3 4.73 -32.81 27.70
C ASP A 3 3.44 -33.62 27.78
N ALA A 4 2.30 -32.95 27.66
CA ALA A 4 1.03 -33.65 27.54
C ALA A 4 1.09 -34.44 26.23
N GLU A 5 1.16 -35.78 26.33
CA GLU A 5 1.22 -36.64 25.16
C GLU A 5 0.03 -36.36 24.24
N TRP A 6 0.28 -36.39 22.94
CA TRP A 6 -0.74 -36.31 21.91
C TRP A 6 -0.89 -37.67 21.22
N PRO A 7 -1.62 -38.64 21.82
CA PRO A 7 -1.85 -39.92 21.16
C PRO A 7 -2.44 -39.76 19.77
N GLN A 8 -1.95 -40.58 18.84
CA GLN A 8 -2.51 -40.67 17.49
C GLN A 8 -3.12 -42.05 17.25
N ARG A 9 -4.24 -42.06 16.53
CA ARG A 9 -4.92 -43.25 16.01
C ARG A 9 -5.03 -43.13 14.50
N ILE A 10 -4.55 -44.15 13.81
CA ILE A 10 -4.66 -44.27 12.36
C ILE A 10 -5.89 -45.12 12.11
N ILE A 11 -6.92 -44.52 11.52
CA ILE A 11 -8.21 -45.14 11.22
C ILE A 11 -8.23 -45.46 9.73
N GLU A 12 -8.37 -46.73 9.39
CA GLU A 12 -8.47 -47.22 8.01
C GLU A 12 -9.92 -47.52 7.67
N PHE A 13 -10.41 -46.95 6.57
CA PHE A 13 -11.81 -47.10 6.16
C PHE A 13 -11.95 -48.24 5.15
N SER A 14 -12.98 -49.06 5.31
CA SER A 14 -13.30 -50.17 4.39
C SER A 14 -13.59 -49.68 2.96
N ASP A 15 -14.15 -48.48 2.84
CA ASP A 15 -14.38 -47.78 1.59
C ASP A 15 -14.05 -46.29 1.79
N TRP A 16 -12.98 -45.82 1.14
CA TRP A 16 -12.53 -44.44 1.24
C TRP A 16 -13.59 -43.44 0.77
N SER A 17 -14.43 -43.82 -0.21
CA SER A 17 -15.49 -42.94 -0.71
C SER A 17 -16.56 -42.66 0.34
N ARG A 18 -16.72 -43.56 1.32
CA ARG A 18 -17.65 -43.43 2.45
C ARG A 18 -17.01 -42.80 3.69
N ALA A 19 -15.71 -42.53 3.70
CA ALA A 19 -15.00 -42.05 4.87
C ALA A 19 -15.60 -40.76 5.45
N GLU A 20 -16.02 -39.82 4.60
CA GLU A 20 -16.68 -38.58 5.05
C GLU A 20 -18.05 -38.84 5.71
N SER A 21 -18.84 -39.77 5.15
CA SER A 21 -20.14 -40.15 5.72
C SER A 21 -19.96 -40.87 7.05
N VAL A 22 -19.01 -41.79 7.15
CA VAL A 22 -18.65 -42.47 8.41
C VAL A 22 -18.16 -41.46 9.44
N ALA A 23 -17.33 -40.50 9.04
CA ALA A 23 -16.85 -39.47 9.96
C ALA A 23 -17.97 -38.60 10.52
N VAL A 24 -18.92 -38.18 9.68
CA VAL A 24 -20.06 -37.37 10.13
C VAL A 24 -21.02 -38.17 11.00
N THR A 25 -21.34 -39.40 10.61
CA THR A 25 -22.42 -40.18 11.25
C THR A 25 -21.96 -40.99 12.46
N ARG A 26 -20.67 -41.38 12.51
CA ARG A 26 -20.14 -42.25 13.57
C ARG A 26 -19.04 -41.57 14.37
N LEU A 27 -18.04 -40.95 13.73
CA LEU A 27 -16.90 -40.37 14.46
C LEU A 27 -17.24 -39.04 15.15
N ARG A 28 -18.01 -38.15 14.51
CA ARG A 28 -18.40 -36.85 15.07
C ARG A 28 -19.17 -37.00 16.40
N PRO A 29 -20.23 -37.83 16.51
CA PRO A 29 -20.91 -38.03 17.80
C PRO A 29 -19.99 -38.57 18.89
N LEU A 30 -19.10 -39.51 18.53
CA LEU A 30 -18.11 -40.08 19.46
C LEU A 30 -17.14 -39.01 19.98
N LEU A 31 -16.63 -38.16 19.11
CA LEU A 31 -15.70 -37.09 19.48
C LEU A 31 -16.38 -35.99 20.29
N THR A 32 -17.63 -35.65 19.97
CA THR A 32 -18.44 -34.72 20.77
C THR A 32 -18.72 -35.29 22.15
N ALA A 33 -19.03 -36.58 22.28
CA ALA A 33 -19.16 -37.25 23.57
C ALA A 33 -17.84 -37.24 24.34
N ALA A 34 -16.74 -37.65 23.72
CA ALA A 34 -15.42 -37.64 24.35
C ALA A 34 -14.99 -36.24 24.83
N THR A 35 -15.32 -35.18 24.09
CA THR A 35 -15.06 -33.79 24.49
C THR A 35 -15.85 -33.40 25.75
N ARG A 36 -17.12 -33.84 25.86
CA ARG A 36 -17.90 -33.67 27.10
C ARG A 36 -17.34 -34.48 28.26
N ASP A 37 -16.78 -35.65 27.97
CA ASP A 37 -16.22 -36.58 28.96
C ASP A 37 -14.75 -36.26 29.32
N GLY A 38 -14.25 -35.08 28.95
CA GLY A 38 -12.97 -34.55 29.42
C GLY A 38 -11.82 -34.56 28.42
N LEU A 39 -12.04 -34.91 27.14
CA LEU A 39 -11.04 -34.73 26.08
C LEU A 39 -10.75 -33.23 25.88
N LEU A 40 -9.49 -32.81 26.04
CA LEU A 40 -9.14 -31.39 26.04
C LEU A 40 -9.12 -30.79 24.63
N GLN A 41 -8.49 -31.49 23.68
CA GLN A 41 -8.36 -31.07 22.29
C GLN A 41 -8.27 -32.32 21.41
N TRP A 42 -8.74 -32.20 20.17
CA TRP A 42 -8.56 -33.23 19.15
C TRP A 42 -8.61 -32.64 17.75
N SER A 43 -7.90 -33.27 16.83
CA SER A 43 -7.93 -32.93 15.41
C SER A 43 -7.70 -34.16 14.55
N PHE A 44 -8.10 -34.10 13.29
CA PHE A 44 -7.77 -35.15 12.34
C PHE A 44 -6.98 -34.59 11.15
N ILE A 45 -6.37 -35.48 10.37
CA ILE A 45 -5.88 -35.17 9.03
C ILE A 45 -6.17 -36.35 8.11
N ARG A 46 -6.50 -36.04 6.86
CA ARG A 46 -6.81 -37.05 5.84
C ARG A 46 -5.54 -37.41 5.08
N LYS A 47 -5.18 -38.68 5.09
CA LYS A 47 -4.09 -39.25 4.28
C LYS A 47 -4.57 -40.58 3.72
N ALA A 48 -5.24 -40.51 2.57
CA ALA A 48 -5.87 -41.65 1.92
C ALA A 48 -4.93 -42.89 1.92
N PRO A 49 -5.41 -44.08 2.32
CA PRO A 49 -6.80 -44.43 2.68
C PRO A 49 -7.16 -44.24 4.17
N THR A 50 -6.36 -43.50 4.94
CA THR A 50 -6.50 -43.38 6.40
C THR A 50 -6.86 -41.98 6.87
N TRP A 51 -7.48 -41.88 8.04
CA TRP A 51 -7.50 -40.66 8.84
C TRP A 51 -6.57 -40.83 10.02
N ARG A 52 -5.79 -39.80 10.31
CA ARG A 52 -4.97 -39.75 11.53
C ARG A 52 -5.68 -38.84 12.52
N LEU A 53 -6.20 -39.42 13.58
CA LEU A 53 -6.89 -38.73 14.66
C LEU A 53 -5.90 -38.52 15.82
N ARG A 54 -5.70 -37.26 16.20
CA ARG A 54 -4.79 -36.84 17.28
C ARG A 54 -5.63 -36.22 18.37
N TYR A 55 -5.31 -36.48 19.63
CA TYR A 55 -6.07 -35.91 20.74
C TYR A 55 -5.21 -35.72 21.99
N ARG A 56 -5.71 -34.94 22.94
CA ARG A 56 -5.08 -34.65 24.22
C ARG A 56 -6.05 -34.91 25.35
N THR A 57 -5.64 -35.72 26.33
CA THR A 57 -6.41 -36.00 27.56
C THR A 57 -5.80 -35.30 28.78
N PRO A 58 -6.56 -35.14 29.87
CA PRO A 58 -6.01 -34.74 31.15
C PRO A 58 -5.03 -35.80 31.67
N PRO A 59 -4.05 -35.42 32.52
CA PRO A 59 -3.12 -36.38 33.11
C PRO A 59 -3.85 -37.53 33.83
N GLY A 60 -3.56 -38.77 33.46
CA GLY A 60 -4.17 -39.97 34.07
C GLY A 60 -5.54 -40.39 33.50
N GLY A 61 -6.06 -39.71 32.47
CA GLY A 61 -7.30 -40.10 31.79
C GLY A 61 -7.08 -41.16 30.70
N THR A 62 -7.81 -42.27 30.76
CA THR A 62 -7.88 -43.26 29.67
C THR A 62 -8.91 -42.79 28.64
N PRO A 63 -8.53 -42.55 27.37
CA PRO A 63 -9.49 -42.10 26.36
C PRO A 63 -10.48 -43.22 26.01
N PRO A 64 -11.81 -42.98 26.03
CA PRO A 64 -12.83 -43.98 25.65
C PRO A 64 -12.84 -44.31 24.14
N LEU A 65 -11.93 -43.71 23.38
CA LEU A 65 -11.92 -43.72 21.92
C LEU A 65 -11.51 -45.08 21.34
N ASP A 66 -10.56 -45.78 21.98
CA ASP A 66 -10.04 -47.05 21.46
C ASP A 66 -11.10 -48.16 21.48
N GLN A 67 -11.90 -48.22 22.55
CA GLN A 67 -13.03 -49.14 22.63
C GLN A 67 -14.09 -48.81 21.57
N ALA A 68 -14.42 -47.52 21.41
CA ALA A 68 -15.38 -47.09 20.40
C ALA A 68 -14.92 -47.40 18.98
N LEU A 69 -13.64 -47.20 18.65
CA LEU A 69 -13.08 -47.55 17.35
C LEU A 69 -13.09 -49.07 17.11
N SER A 70 -12.82 -49.88 18.14
CA SER A 70 -12.92 -51.35 18.03
C SER A 70 -14.34 -51.84 17.79
N ILE A 71 -15.35 -51.16 18.37
CA ILE A 71 -16.76 -51.43 18.06
C ILE A 71 -17.05 -51.11 16.59
N LEU A 72 -16.54 -49.98 16.06
CA LEU A 72 -16.71 -49.66 14.63
C LEU A 72 -16.04 -50.65 13.68
N VAL A 73 -14.93 -51.28 14.08
CA VAL A 73 -14.33 -52.40 13.32
C VAL A 73 -15.24 -53.62 13.34
N THR A 74 -15.79 -53.95 14.51
CA THR A 74 -16.68 -55.11 14.69
C THR A 74 -17.98 -54.94 13.89
N ASP A 75 -18.50 -53.72 13.83
CA ASP A 75 -19.67 -53.33 13.02
C ASP A 75 -19.38 -53.26 11.51
N GLY A 76 -18.13 -53.47 11.08
CA GLY A 76 -17.71 -53.37 9.68
C GLY A 76 -17.72 -51.95 9.10
N VAL A 77 -17.81 -50.93 9.95
CA VAL A 77 -17.88 -49.51 9.55
C VAL A 77 -16.53 -48.97 9.11
N ILE A 78 -15.46 -49.38 9.81
CA ILE A 78 -14.07 -49.12 9.46
C ILE A 78 -13.34 -50.46 9.32
N HIS A 79 -12.27 -50.50 8.53
CA HIS A 79 -11.51 -51.73 8.27
C HIS A 79 -10.67 -52.10 9.49
N ALA A 80 -9.93 -51.14 10.00
CA ALA A 80 -9.02 -51.31 11.13
C ALA A 80 -8.70 -49.96 11.78
N TRP A 81 -8.14 -50.01 12.98
CA TRP A 81 -7.44 -48.87 13.55
C TRP A 81 -6.18 -49.34 14.28
N VAL A 82 -5.15 -48.51 14.28
CA VAL A 82 -3.90 -48.80 15.01
C VAL A 82 -3.40 -47.56 15.76
N PRO A 83 -2.75 -47.72 16.92
CA PRO A 83 -1.97 -46.65 17.54
C PRO A 83 -0.85 -46.19 16.60
N GLY A 84 -0.61 -44.89 16.55
CA GLY A 84 0.51 -44.30 15.83
C GLY A 84 1.27 -43.31 16.71
N ILE A 85 2.54 -43.09 16.37
CA ILE A 85 3.35 -42.04 16.98
C ILE A 85 3.01 -40.72 16.29
N TYR A 86 2.79 -39.67 17.08
CA TYR A 86 2.67 -38.32 16.55
C TYR A 86 3.92 -37.52 16.89
N GLU A 87 4.61 -37.10 15.83
CA GLU A 87 5.71 -36.17 15.89
C GLU A 87 5.20 -34.83 15.35
N PRO A 88 5.02 -33.80 16.20
CA PRO A 88 4.59 -32.49 15.73
C PRO A 88 5.66 -31.89 14.82
N GLU A 89 5.25 -31.36 13.68
CA GLU A 89 6.12 -30.68 12.72
C GLU A 89 6.53 -29.27 13.23
N THR A 90 7.01 -29.21 14.47
CA THR A 90 7.26 -27.99 15.27
C THR A 90 8.08 -26.96 14.51
N THR A 91 9.19 -27.38 13.88
CA THR A 91 10.01 -26.50 13.05
C THR A 91 9.19 -25.92 11.90
N ALA A 92 8.41 -26.74 11.19
CA ALA A 92 7.62 -26.28 10.05
C ALA A 92 6.53 -25.26 10.46
N PHE A 93 5.98 -25.39 11.67
CA PHE A 93 5.01 -24.46 12.24
C PHE A 93 5.64 -23.25 12.95
N GLY A 94 6.96 -23.06 12.86
CA GLY A 94 7.64 -21.88 13.38
C GLY A 94 8.03 -21.98 14.85
N GLY A 95 8.32 -23.18 15.34
CA GLY A 95 8.75 -23.44 16.71
C GLY A 95 7.59 -23.85 17.64
N PRO A 96 7.87 -24.13 18.92
CA PRO A 96 6.87 -24.62 19.87
C PRO A 96 5.64 -23.71 19.98
N ALA A 97 5.85 -22.39 20.04
CA ALA A 97 4.76 -21.43 20.16
C ALA A 97 3.87 -21.38 18.91
N GLY A 98 4.46 -21.53 17.71
CA GLY A 98 3.70 -21.63 16.48
C GLY A 98 2.94 -22.96 16.36
N MET A 99 3.52 -24.04 16.88
CA MET A 99 2.85 -25.34 16.97
C MET A 99 1.64 -25.32 17.91
N ASP A 100 1.71 -24.59 19.03
CA ASP A 100 0.57 -24.39 19.93
C ASP A 100 -0.61 -23.71 19.22
N VAL A 101 -0.34 -22.68 18.42
CA VAL A 101 -1.36 -22.02 17.58
C VAL A 101 -1.92 -23.00 16.55
N ALA A 102 -1.07 -23.81 15.93
CA ALA A 102 -1.49 -24.82 14.98
C ALA A 102 -2.42 -25.86 15.63
N HIS A 103 -2.09 -26.39 16.81
CA HIS A 103 -2.94 -27.36 17.52
C HIS A 103 -4.32 -26.80 17.88
N GLU A 104 -4.37 -25.56 18.37
CA GLU A 104 -5.64 -24.90 18.69
C GLU A 104 -6.47 -24.63 17.43
N LEU A 105 -5.85 -24.12 16.36
CA LEU A 105 -6.53 -23.96 15.08
C LEU A 105 -7.04 -25.31 14.56
N PHE A 106 -6.23 -26.37 14.62
CA PHE A 106 -6.59 -27.68 14.09
C PHE A 106 -7.76 -28.29 14.84
N HIS A 107 -7.86 -28.02 16.14
CA HIS A 107 -8.98 -28.45 16.95
C HIS A 107 -10.29 -27.78 16.51
N ARG A 108 -10.31 -26.44 16.47
CA ARG A 108 -11.48 -25.66 16.07
C ARG A 108 -11.87 -25.92 14.62
N ASP A 109 -10.89 -25.97 13.71
CA ASP A 109 -11.09 -26.25 12.29
C ASP A 109 -11.68 -27.66 12.08
N SER A 110 -11.26 -28.66 12.86
CA SER A 110 -11.80 -30.03 12.76
C SER A 110 -13.28 -30.11 13.13
N LEU A 111 -13.71 -29.35 14.14
CA LEU A 111 -15.13 -29.24 14.52
C LEU A 111 -15.96 -28.64 13.38
N HIS A 112 -15.54 -27.48 12.87
CA HIS A 112 -16.25 -26.80 11.79
C HIS A 112 -16.29 -27.62 10.48
N VAL A 113 -15.21 -28.34 10.14
CA VAL A 113 -15.20 -29.23 8.98
C VAL A 113 -16.25 -30.33 9.11
N LEU A 114 -16.35 -31.01 10.26
CA LEU A 114 -17.35 -32.08 10.44
C LEU A 114 -18.78 -31.53 10.46
N ASP A 115 -19.00 -30.36 11.06
CA ASP A 115 -20.30 -29.70 11.06
C ASP A 115 -20.74 -29.29 9.65
N GLN A 116 -19.82 -28.75 8.86
CA GLN A 116 -20.10 -28.35 7.48
C GLN A 116 -20.36 -29.56 6.57
N LEU A 117 -19.61 -30.65 6.74
CA LEU A 117 -19.88 -31.91 6.03
C LEU A 117 -21.26 -32.47 6.38
N ALA A 118 -21.68 -32.37 7.64
CA ALA A 118 -23.01 -32.79 8.05
C ALA A 118 -24.11 -31.96 7.37
N ARG A 119 -23.93 -30.63 7.27
CA ARG A 119 -24.86 -29.75 6.54
C ARG A 119 -24.93 -30.11 5.06
N TRP A 120 -23.79 -30.36 4.41
CA TRP A 120 -23.74 -30.78 3.01
C TRP A 120 -24.36 -32.16 2.76
N GLN A 121 -24.36 -33.07 3.74
CA GLN A 121 -25.03 -34.37 3.60
C GLN A 121 -26.56 -34.30 3.78
N GLN A 122 -27.07 -33.26 4.45
CA GLN A 122 -28.50 -33.09 4.72
C GLN A 122 -29.26 -32.43 3.56
N SER A 123 -28.58 -31.72 2.66
CA SER A 123 -29.18 -31.11 1.48
C SER A 123 -28.34 -31.38 0.23
N PRO A 124 -28.91 -31.93 -0.86
CA PRO A 124 -28.20 -32.15 -2.12
C PRO A 124 -27.76 -30.84 -2.82
N ASP A 125 -28.39 -29.71 -2.50
CA ASP A 125 -27.96 -28.36 -2.90
C ASP A 125 -27.93 -27.45 -1.65
N PRO A 126 -26.87 -27.55 -0.83
CA PRO A 126 -26.79 -26.86 0.43
C PRO A 126 -26.57 -25.35 0.19
N PRO A 127 -27.43 -24.45 0.73
CA PRO A 127 -27.23 -23.02 0.57
C PRO A 127 -25.92 -22.60 1.25
N GLY A 128 -24.96 -22.07 0.48
CA GLY A 128 -23.69 -21.59 1.02
C GLY A 128 -22.50 -21.72 0.06
N LEU A 129 -21.30 -21.52 0.60
CA LEU A 129 -20.06 -21.71 -0.14
C LEU A 129 -19.68 -23.19 -0.24
N GLY A 130 -19.15 -23.58 -1.40
CA GLY A 130 -18.58 -24.91 -1.62
C GLY A 130 -17.20 -25.06 -1.00
N ARG A 131 -16.65 -26.28 -1.10
CA ARG A 131 -15.36 -26.65 -0.51
C ARG A 131 -14.19 -25.78 -1.01
N ARG A 132 -14.18 -25.47 -2.31
CA ARG A 132 -13.12 -24.68 -2.96
C ARG A 132 -13.19 -23.22 -2.54
N GLU A 133 -14.41 -22.69 -2.44
CA GLU A 133 -14.67 -21.32 -2.04
C GLU A 133 -14.29 -21.09 -0.58
N LEU A 134 -14.66 -22.01 0.33
CA LEU A 134 -14.26 -21.98 1.73
C LEU A 134 -12.73 -22.07 1.89
N ALA A 135 -12.09 -22.97 1.14
CA ALA A 135 -10.63 -23.15 1.16
C ALA A 135 -9.85 -21.88 0.86
N VAL A 136 -10.31 -21.07 -0.10
CA VAL A 136 -9.68 -19.78 -0.46
C VAL A 136 -10.06 -18.70 0.54
N MET A 137 -11.35 -18.56 0.84
CA MET A 137 -11.87 -17.47 1.68
C MET A 137 -11.30 -17.53 3.10
N LEU A 138 -11.40 -18.68 3.79
CA LEU A 138 -10.97 -18.81 5.19
C LEU A 138 -9.49 -18.54 5.36
N PHE A 139 -8.66 -19.03 4.43
CA PHE A 139 -7.22 -18.80 4.56
C PHE A 139 -6.82 -17.37 4.18
N SER A 140 -7.52 -16.74 3.23
CA SER A 140 -7.32 -15.31 2.92
C SER A 140 -7.68 -14.43 4.12
N VAL A 141 -8.73 -14.79 4.87
CA VAL A 141 -9.05 -14.15 6.15
C VAL A 141 -7.88 -14.24 7.13
N SER A 142 -7.29 -15.43 7.31
CA SER A 142 -6.14 -15.61 8.22
C SER A 142 -4.93 -14.78 7.79
N MET A 143 -4.61 -14.72 6.49
CA MET A 143 -3.48 -13.93 6.02
C MET A 143 -3.69 -12.42 6.21
N ARG A 144 -4.90 -11.91 5.96
CA ARG A 144 -5.23 -10.50 6.25
C ARG A 144 -5.19 -10.21 7.75
N ALA A 145 -5.70 -11.10 8.58
CA ALA A 145 -5.65 -10.98 10.03
C ALA A 145 -4.22 -11.08 10.58
N ALA A 146 -3.32 -11.74 9.84
CA ALA A 146 -1.89 -11.74 10.11
C ALA A 146 -1.17 -10.45 9.66
N GLY A 147 -1.90 -9.50 9.05
CA GLY A 147 -1.37 -8.23 8.57
C GLY A 147 -0.64 -8.30 7.24
N LEU A 148 -0.72 -9.42 6.51
CA LEU A 148 -0.04 -9.56 5.22
C LEU A 148 -0.67 -8.66 4.16
N ASP A 149 0.17 -7.92 3.43
CA ASP A 149 -0.28 -7.19 2.26
C ASP A 149 -0.67 -8.12 1.09
N TRP A 150 -1.10 -7.54 -0.02
CA TRP A 150 -1.59 -8.31 -1.17
C TRP A 150 -0.50 -9.20 -1.81
N TYR A 151 0.72 -8.70 -1.95
CA TYR A 151 1.82 -9.46 -2.56
C TYR A 151 2.44 -10.45 -1.58
N GLU A 152 2.46 -10.15 -0.29
CA GLU A 152 2.81 -11.11 0.76
C GLU A 152 1.82 -12.28 0.82
N GLN A 153 0.51 -12.02 0.65
CA GLN A 153 -0.49 -13.07 0.44
C GLN A 153 -0.17 -13.88 -0.82
N GLY A 154 0.19 -13.21 -1.92
CA GLY A 154 0.65 -13.87 -3.15
C GLY A 154 1.87 -14.75 -2.96
N ASP A 155 2.83 -14.36 -2.12
CA ASP A 155 4.00 -15.17 -1.78
C ASP A 155 3.60 -16.42 -0.98
N VAL A 156 2.66 -16.31 -0.05
CA VAL A 156 2.09 -17.50 0.63
C VAL A 156 1.45 -18.46 -0.38
N TRP A 157 0.63 -17.92 -1.30
CA TRP A 157 0.04 -18.73 -2.38
C TRP A 157 1.09 -19.32 -3.32
N ALA A 158 2.16 -18.57 -3.64
CA ALA A 158 3.27 -19.02 -4.47
C ALA A 158 4.04 -20.17 -3.81
N ARG A 159 4.31 -20.09 -2.51
CA ARG A 159 4.95 -21.17 -1.73
C ARG A 159 4.12 -22.45 -1.76
N VAL A 160 2.80 -22.34 -1.57
CA VAL A 160 1.91 -23.50 -1.66
C VAL A 160 1.85 -24.04 -3.08
N ALA A 161 1.81 -23.17 -4.10
CA ALA A 161 1.83 -23.59 -5.50
C ALA A 161 3.15 -24.30 -5.86
N ALA A 162 4.30 -23.86 -5.32
CA ALA A 162 5.60 -24.50 -5.54
C ALA A 162 5.67 -25.92 -4.95
N GLU A 163 4.96 -26.17 -3.85
CA GLU A 163 4.84 -27.51 -3.26
C GLU A 163 3.81 -28.41 -3.94
N ARG A 164 3.16 -27.95 -5.03
CA ARG A 164 2.13 -28.71 -5.74
C ARG A 164 2.49 -28.85 -7.23
N PRO A 165 2.36 -30.06 -7.81
CA PRO A 165 2.59 -30.25 -9.23
C PRO A 165 1.68 -29.35 -10.07
N ARG A 166 2.22 -28.70 -11.11
CA ARG A 166 1.48 -27.78 -11.99
C ARG A 166 0.24 -28.48 -12.58
N PRO A 167 -0.94 -27.83 -12.63
CA PRO A 167 -2.14 -28.47 -13.13
C PRO A 167 -1.97 -28.84 -14.62
N PRO A 168 -2.46 -30.01 -15.05
CA PRO A 168 -2.25 -30.51 -16.42
C PRO A 168 -3.01 -29.71 -17.49
N ARG A 169 -3.93 -28.83 -17.11
CA ARG A 169 -4.68 -27.94 -18.01
C ARG A 169 -4.66 -26.50 -17.51
N PRO A 170 -4.53 -25.50 -18.40
CA PRO A 170 -4.67 -24.10 -18.02
C PRO A 170 -6.08 -23.84 -17.49
N VAL A 171 -6.15 -23.15 -16.35
CA VAL A 171 -7.43 -22.88 -15.69
C VAL A 171 -8.05 -21.61 -16.29
N PRO A 172 -9.34 -21.61 -16.70
CA PRO A 172 -9.96 -20.47 -17.36
C PRO A 172 -9.90 -19.16 -16.56
N GLN A 173 -9.64 -18.04 -17.24
CA GLN A 173 -9.48 -16.69 -16.65
C GLN A 173 -10.66 -16.27 -15.75
N ARG A 174 -11.89 -16.69 -16.07
CA ARG A 174 -13.09 -16.44 -15.24
C ARG A 174 -12.94 -16.94 -13.79
N HIS A 175 -12.19 -18.02 -13.56
CA HIS A 175 -11.98 -18.56 -12.22
C HIS A 175 -10.96 -17.72 -11.43
N ARG A 176 -10.04 -17.00 -12.10
CA ARG A 176 -9.11 -16.06 -11.44
C ARG A 176 -9.87 -14.91 -10.79
N ALA A 177 -10.87 -14.35 -11.48
CA ALA A 177 -11.73 -13.30 -10.93
C ALA A 177 -12.55 -13.80 -9.72
N ALA A 178 -13.06 -15.03 -9.78
CA ALA A 178 -13.78 -15.65 -8.66
C ALA A 178 -12.87 -15.88 -7.44
N VAL A 179 -11.66 -16.41 -7.67
CA VAL A 179 -10.64 -16.58 -6.62
C VAL A 179 -10.25 -15.23 -6.02
N ARG A 180 -9.99 -14.21 -6.85
CA ARG A 180 -9.71 -12.85 -6.36
C ARG A 180 -10.83 -12.32 -5.47
N ARG A 181 -12.09 -12.48 -5.87
CA ARG A 181 -13.25 -12.07 -5.05
C ARG A 181 -13.27 -12.77 -3.69
N LEU A 182 -13.00 -14.08 -3.65
CA LEU A 182 -12.91 -14.83 -2.38
C LEU A 182 -11.71 -14.40 -1.53
N MET A 183 -10.62 -14.00 -2.16
CA MET A 183 -9.43 -13.49 -1.48
C MET A 183 -9.61 -12.09 -0.90
N THR A 184 -10.51 -11.27 -1.45
CA THR A 184 -10.69 -9.87 -1.03
C THR A 184 -12.00 -9.59 -0.30
N VAL A 185 -12.91 -10.56 -0.22
CA VAL A 185 -14.19 -10.38 0.47
C VAL A 185 -13.98 -10.12 1.97
N ASP A 186 -14.68 -9.11 2.49
CA ASP A 186 -14.76 -8.81 3.93
C ASP A 186 -15.70 -9.81 4.62
N ALA A 187 -15.21 -11.04 4.76
CA ALA A 187 -15.98 -12.16 5.29
C ALA A 187 -16.46 -11.91 6.73
N GLY A 188 -15.66 -11.24 7.57
CA GLY A 188 -16.01 -10.94 8.96
C GLY A 188 -17.19 -9.97 9.07
N ARG A 189 -17.18 -8.87 8.31
CA ARG A 189 -18.32 -7.94 8.28
C ARG A 189 -19.59 -8.61 7.73
N LEU A 190 -19.46 -9.39 6.65
CA LEU A 190 -20.59 -10.05 6.00
C LEU A 190 -21.14 -11.24 6.78
N SER A 191 -20.36 -11.88 7.66
CA SER A 191 -20.89 -12.90 8.56
C SER A 191 -21.62 -12.31 9.77
N ASN A 192 -21.26 -11.09 10.18
CA ASN A 192 -21.84 -10.42 11.35
C ASN A 192 -23.18 -9.71 11.08
N SER A 193 -23.60 -9.58 9.82
CA SER A 193 -24.84 -8.89 9.43
C SER A 193 -26.12 -9.70 9.64
N GLY A 194 -26.05 -10.92 10.22
CA GLY A 194 -27.21 -11.73 10.62
C GLY A 194 -27.96 -12.46 9.50
N ASP A 195 -28.19 -11.81 8.35
CA ASP A 195 -29.06 -12.32 7.26
C ASP A 195 -28.30 -12.74 5.98
N GLY A 196 -27.00 -13.01 6.09
CA GLY A 196 -26.12 -13.32 4.95
C GLY A 196 -25.79 -14.81 4.77
N ARG A 197 -25.41 -15.21 3.55
CA ARG A 197 -24.91 -16.58 3.22
C ARG A 197 -23.65 -16.99 4.02
N LEU A 198 -22.98 -16.03 4.67
CA LEU A 198 -21.79 -16.25 5.50
C LEU A 198 -22.11 -16.31 7.00
N ALA A 199 -23.32 -15.97 7.45
CA ALA A 199 -23.69 -16.00 8.86
C ALA A 199 -23.47 -17.38 9.53
N PRO A 200 -23.79 -18.52 8.88
CA PRO A 200 -23.53 -19.85 9.46
C PRO A 200 -22.04 -20.22 9.58
N LEU A 201 -21.13 -19.37 9.07
CA LEU A 201 -19.68 -19.55 9.06
C LEU A 201 -18.95 -18.57 9.98
N ALA A 202 -19.66 -17.70 10.71
CA ALA A 202 -19.06 -16.62 11.51
C ALA A 202 -17.99 -17.12 12.50
N ASP A 203 -18.29 -18.19 13.24
CA ASP A 203 -17.34 -18.78 14.20
C ASP A 203 -16.10 -19.39 13.52
N TRP A 204 -16.28 -19.95 12.32
CA TRP A 204 -15.19 -20.53 11.56
C TRP A 204 -14.29 -19.42 10.98
N ILE A 205 -14.89 -18.34 10.48
CA ILE A 205 -14.17 -17.15 10.01
C ILE A 205 -13.36 -16.55 11.17
N SER A 206 -13.98 -16.35 12.33
CA SER A 206 -13.34 -15.82 13.54
C SER A 206 -12.17 -16.70 14.02
N THR A 207 -12.28 -18.02 13.85
CA THR A 207 -11.19 -18.96 14.15
C THR A 207 -9.95 -18.71 13.28
N PHE A 208 -10.14 -18.42 11.99
CA PHE A 208 -9.03 -18.11 11.07
C PHE A 208 -8.46 -16.71 11.29
N GLU A 209 -9.30 -15.73 11.66
CA GLU A 209 -8.85 -14.40 12.09
C GLU A 209 -7.96 -14.50 13.33
N TRP A 210 -8.42 -15.22 14.35
CA TRP A 210 -7.66 -15.46 15.58
C TRP A 210 -6.30 -16.09 15.27
N ALA A 211 -6.24 -17.13 14.45
CA ALA A 211 -4.98 -17.80 14.11
C ALA A 211 -4.01 -16.85 13.39
N GLY A 212 -4.50 -16.04 12.45
CA GLY A 212 -3.70 -15.02 11.76
C GLY A 212 -3.10 -14.01 12.75
N GLN A 213 -3.94 -13.47 13.64
CA GLN A 213 -3.52 -12.51 14.67
C GLN A 213 -2.50 -13.11 15.64
N GLN A 214 -2.66 -14.37 16.05
CA GLN A 214 -1.69 -15.03 16.94
C GLN A 214 -0.34 -15.24 16.25
N LEU A 215 -0.34 -15.71 15.00
CA LEU A 215 0.92 -15.91 14.26
C LEU A 215 1.62 -14.57 14.01
N ALA A 216 0.89 -13.51 13.67
CA ALA A 216 1.46 -12.16 13.56
C ALA A 216 2.01 -11.65 14.90
N ARG A 217 1.31 -11.90 16.01
CA ARG A 217 1.81 -11.57 17.35
C ARG A 217 3.11 -12.30 17.64
N LEU A 218 3.18 -13.61 17.38
CA LEU A 218 4.42 -14.37 17.59
C LEU A 218 5.56 -13.84 16.72
N ASN A 219 5.28 -13.50 15.46
CA ASN A 219 6.25 -12.89 14.54
C ASN A 219 6.81 -11.57 15.09
N ARG A 220 5.92 -10.64 15.51
CA ARG A 220 6.31 -9.33 16.04
C ARG A 220 7.14 -9.40 17.32
N HIS A 221 6.95 -10.45 18.13
CA HIS A 221 7.69 -10.64 19.38
C HIS A 221 8.92 -11.55 19.21
N GLY A 222 9.33 -11.87 17.98
CA GLY A 222 10.49 -12.73 17.72
C GLY A 222 10.34 -14.17 18.24
N ARG A 223 9.10 -14.67 18.36
CA ARG A 223 8.80 -16.00 18.89
C ARG A 223 8.53 -17.07 17.81
N LEU A 224 8.57 -16.68 16.53
CA LEU A 224 8.55 -17.63 15.42
C LEU A 224 9.97 -17.96 14.97
N GLU A 225 10.26 -19.25 14.82
CA GLU A 225 11.53 -19.77 14.32
C GLU A 225 11.59 -19.83 12.77
N ARG A 226 10.47 -19.57 12.10
CA ARG A 226 10.37 -19.46 10.63
C ARG A 226 9.57 -18.20 10.28
N GLY A 227 9.89 -17.61 9.14
CA GLY A 227 9.17 -16.44 8.64
C GLY A 227 7.66 -16.69 8.54
N LEU A 228 6.87 -15.69 8.93
CA LEU A 228 5.41 -15.73 9.02
C LEU A 228 4.74 -16.30 7.75
N ARG A 229 5.19 -15.87 6.56
CA ARG A 229 4.67 -16.34 5.26
C ARG A 229 4.88 -17.84 5.04
N ALA A 230 6.04 -18.37 5.43
CA ALA A 230 6.33 -19.81 5.34
C ALA A 230 5.50 -20.63 6.34
N VAL A 231 5.29 -20.10 7.54
CA VAL A 231 4.43 -20.71 8.57
C VAL A 231 2.97 -20.73 8.12
N LEU A 232 2.45 -19.63 7.57
CA LEU A 232 1.10 -19.55 7.01
C LEU A 232 0.90 -20.50 5.83
N ALA A 233 1.86 -20.59 4.91
CA ALA A 233 1.80 -21.55 3.81
C ALA A 233 1.64 -23.00 4.30
N HIS A 234 2.30 -23.34 5.41
CA HIS A 234 2.19 -24.66 6.01
C HIS A 234 0.82 -24.90 6.68
N HIS A 235 0.28 -23.90 7.38
CA HIS A 235 -1.08 -23.95 7.93
C HIS A 235 -2.15 -24.16 6.86
N LEU A 236 -2.02 -23.47 5.71
CA LEU A 236 -2.91 -23.59 4.56
C LEU A 236 -2.99 -25.03 4.05
N ILE A 237 -1.84 -25.67 3.86
CA ILE A 237 -1.75 -27.05 3.40
C ILE A 237 -2.48 -28.01 4.36
N PHE A 238 -2.27 -27.84 5.66
CA PHE A 238 -2.92 -28.69 6.66
C PHE A 238 -4.43 -28.47 6.73
N HIS A 239 -4.89 -27.22 6.60
CA HIS A 239 -6.32 -26.91 6.48
C HIS A 239 -6.93 -27.58 5.25
N TRP A 240 -6.31 -27.46 4.07
CA TRP A 240 -6.81 -28.10 2.84
C TRP A 240 -6.86 -29.62 2.93
N ASN A 241 -5.87 -30.24 3.58
CA ASN A 241 -5.87 -31.67 3.82
C ASN A 241 -7.01 -32.10 4.77
N ARG A 242 -7.33 -31.31 5.80
CA ARG A 242 -8.47 -31.55 6.69
C ARG A 242 -9.81 -31.35 6.02
N LEU A 243 -9.94 -30.29 5.22
CA LEU A 243 -11.13 -29.97 4.45
C LEU A 243 -11.41 -31.01 3.36
N GLY A 244 -10.41 -31.81 2.98
CA GLY A 244 -10.53 -32.86 1.98
C GLY A 244 -10.48 -32.31 0.56
N LEU A 245 -9.70 -31.26 0.34
CA LEU A 245 -9.50 -30.67 -0.98
C LEU A 245 -8.51 -31.54 -1.80
N PRO A 246 -8.88 -32.06 -2.98
CA PRO A 246 -8.00 -32.86 -3.82
C PRO A 246 -6.70 -32.14 -4.17
N ARG A 247 -5.59 -32.87 -4.35
CA ARG A 247 -4.28 -32.27 -4.69
C ARG A 247 -4.33 -31.42 -5.98
N GLU A 248 -5.12 -31.83 -6.95
CA GLU A 248 -5.32 -31.06 -8.20
C GLU A 248 -6.01 -29.72 -7.93
N ASP A 249 -7.04 -29.71 -7.09
CA ASP A 249 -7.73 -28.48 -6.68
C ASP A 249 -6.80 -27.58 -5.85
N GLN A 250 -5.99 -28.15 -4.96
CA GLN A 250 -4.98 -27.39 -4.20
C GLN A 250 -3.99 -26.71 -5.17
N SER A 251 -3.51 -27.43 -6.18
CA SER A 251 -2.62 -26.89 -7.20
C SER A 251 -3.29 -25.79 -8.03
N ALA A 252 -4.51 -26.02 -8.50
CA ALA A 252 -5.26 -25.05 -9.30
C ALA A 252 -5.58 -23.78 -8.51
N LEU A 253 -6.08 -23.90 -7.28
CA LEU A 253 -6.46 -22.75 -6.45
C LEU A 253 -5.25 -21.93 -6.00
N SER A 254 -4.15 -22.57 -5.58
CA SER A 254 -2.93 -21.84 -5.21
C SER A 254 -2.29 -21.15 -6.41
N THR A 255 -2.31 -21.78 -7.59
CA THR A 255 -1.84 -21.16 -8.84
C THR A 255 -2.72 -19.98 -9.23
N LEU A 256 -4.05 -20.13 -9.22
CA LEU A 256 -4.98 -19.05 -9.51
C LEU A 256 -4.88 -17.90 -8.52
N ALA A 257 -4.72 -18.19 -7.23
CA ALA A 257 -4.57 -17.18 -6.19
C ALA A 257 -3.24 -16.44 -6.33
N LYS A 258 -2.16 -17.16 -6.63
CA LYS A 258 -0.87 -16.56 -6.99
C LYS A 258 -1.02 -15.66 -8.21
N GLU A 259 -1.62 -16.13 -9.31
CA GLU A 259 -1.78 -15.34 -10.54
C GLU A 259 -2.74 -14.15 -10.37
N ALA A 260 -3.75 -14.26 -9.49
CA ALA A 260 -4.63 -13.15 -9.15
C ALA A 260 -3.89 -12.00 -8.44
N VAL A 261 -2.75 -12.32 -7.83
CA VAL A 261 -1.87 -11.37 -7.14
C VAL A 261 -0.71 -10.93 -8.04
N MET A 262 0.01 -11.88 -8.60
CA MET A 262 1.32 -11.72 -9.25
C MET A 262 1.26 -11.64 -10.78
N GLY A 263 0.08 -11.81 -11.40
CA GLY A 263 -0.06 -11.91 -12.85
C GLY A 263 0.32 -13.29 -13.42
N THR A 264 0.29 -13.42 -14.75
CA THR A 264 0.61 -14.66 -15.47
C THR A 264 2.04 -14.65 -16.00
N SER A 265 2.66 -15.82 -16.18
CA SER A 265 3.99 -15.90 -16.80
C SER A 265 4.02 -15.45 -18.28
N GLU A 266 2.86 -15.29 -18.94
CA GLU A 266 2.74 -14.63 -20.25
C GLU A 266 2.96 -13.12 -20.18
N ASP A 267 2.76 -12.51 -19.00
CA ASP A 267 3.13 -11.12 -18.72
C ASP A 267 4.65 -10.98 -18.42
N ALA A 268 5.38 -12.12 -18.39
CA ALA A 268 6.78 -12.20 -17.98
C ALA A 268 7.73 -12.77 -19.05
N ALA A 269 7.34 -12.87 -20.32
CA ALA A 269 8.25 -13.30 -21.38
C ALA A 269 7.92 -12.69 -22.75
N SER A 270 8.47 -11.52 -23.06
CA SER A 270 8.90 -11.25 -24.44
C SER A 270 10.18 -12.03 -24.68
N THR A 271 10.08 -13.19 -25.32
CA THR A 271 11.26 -13.93 -25.74
C THR A 271 11.96 -13.13 -26.84
N PRO A 272 13.30 -12.98 -26.83
CA PRO A 272 14.02 -12.34 -27.94
C PRO A 272 13.73 -13.14 -29.21
N GLY A 273 13.20 -12.47 -30.23
CA GLY A 273 13.01 -13.07 -31.55
C GLY A 273 14.32 -13.68 -32.02
N LYS A 274 14.29 -14.98 -32.37
CA LYS A 274 15.44 -15.69 -32.95
C LYS A 274 15.94 -14.89 -34.14
N SER A 275 17.19 -14.41 -34.03
CA SER A 275 17.96 -13.90 -35.15
C SER A 275 18.01 -14.95 -36.27
N ASN A 276 17.36 -14.64 -37.38
CA ASN A 276 17.61 -15.33 -38.64
C ASN A 276 18.95 -14.82 -39.19
N ALA A 277 20.02 -15.54 -38.88
CA ALA A 277 21.26 -15.45 -39.63
C ALA A 277 21.04 -16.09 -41.01
N THR A 278 20.91 -15.26 -42.06
CA THR A 278 21.65 -15.29 -43.33
C THR A 278 20.85 -14.64 -44.46
N ALA A 279 21.29 -13.45 -44.88
CA ALA A 279 21.32 -13.05 -46.29
C ALA A 279 22.26 -11.86 -46.43
N THR A 280 23.38 -12.09 -47.12
CA THR A 280 24.37 -11.13 -47.56
C THR A 280 23.77 -10.00 -48.38
N VAL A 281 24.10 -8.75 -48.05
CA VAL A 281 24.10 -7.64 -49.01
C VAL A 281 25.41 -6.87 -48.86
N ALA A 282 26.16 -6.81 -49.96
CA ALA A 282 27.36 -6.01 -50.11
C ALA A 282 27.03 -4.51 -50.00
N GLY A 283 28.02 -3.74 -49.54
CA GLY A 283 27.86 -2.43 -48.95
C GLY A 283 27.02 -1.41 -49.70
N VAL A 284 26.28 -0.62 -48.91
CA VAL A 284 25.94 0.79 -49.16
C VAL A 284 25.88 1.48 -47.79
N ASN A 285 26.58 2.61 -47.65
CA ASN A 285 26.55 3.47 -46.47
C ASN A 285 25.13 3.97 -46.17
N SER A 286 24.69 3.85 -44.92
CA SER A 286 23.72 4.77 -44.32
C SER A 286 23.91 4.79 -42.81
N ASP A 287 24.33 5.95 -42.28
CA ASP A 287 24.25 6.31 -40.87
C ASP A 287 22.82 6.09 -40.35
N SER A 288 22.66 5.16 -39.41
CA SER A 288 21.55 5.13 -38.48
C SER A 288 22.14 4.96 -37.08
N THR A 289 22.43 6.08 -36.43
CA THR A 289 22.86 6.16 -35.03
C THR A 289 21.82 5.52 -34.12
N GLU A 290 22.08 4.31 -33.62
CA GLU A 290 21.42 3.83 -32.40
C GLU A 290 21.85 4.78 -31.27
N THR A 291 20.89 5.48 -30.66
CA THR A 291 21.17 6.49 -29.63
C THR A 291 21.61 5.78 -28.35
N SER A 292 22.81 6.08 -27.84
CA SER A 292 23.32 5.44 -26.63
C SER A 292 22.61 5.96 -25.35
N PRO A 293 22.62 5.21 -24.22
CA PRO A 293 22.16 5.71 -22.92
C PRO A 293 22.82 7.03 -22.49
N ASP A 294 24.09 7.21 -22.83
CA ASP A 294 24.83 8.43 -22.50
C ASP A 294 24.36 9.63 -23.34
N ASP A 295 24.06 9.42 -24.62
CA ASP A 295 23.48 10.46 -25.48
C ASP A 295 22.09 10.89 -25.00
N LEU A 296 21.26 9.92 -24.57
CA LEU A 296 19.95 10.21 -23.98
C LEU A 296 20.08 10.97 -22.67
N ARG A 297 21.02 10.57 -21.79
CA ARG A 297 21.30 11.28 -20.53
C ARG A 297 21.75 12.71 -20.79
N ALA A 298 22.73 12.92 -21.66
CA ALA A 298 23.27 14.25 -21.97
C ALA A 298 22.18 15.19 -22.50
N ARG A 299 21.44 14.76 -23.53
CA ARG A 299 20.34 15.54 -24.11
C ARG A 299 19.22 15.80 -23.12
N PHE A 300 18.97 14.88 -22.20
CA PHE A 300 17.96 15.03 -21.18
C PHE A 300 18.37 16.09 -20.15
N VAL A 301 19.60 16.04 -19.65
CA VAL A 301 20.14 17.04 -18.73
C VAL A 301 20.20 18.43 -19.38
N ASP A 302 20.62 18.54 -20.63
CA ASP A 302 20.64 19.82 -21.36
C ASP A 302 19.26 20.50 -21.37
N LYS A 303 18.18 19.71 -21.52
CA LYS A 303 16.81 20.23 -21.45
C LYS A 303 16.48 20.77 -20.05
N LEU A 304 16.85 20.04 -18.99
CA LEU A 304 16.60 20.45 -17.60
C LEU A 304 17.42 21.69 -17.20
N VAL A 305 18.60 21.88 -17.78
CA VAL A 305 19.38 23.12 -17.61
C VAL A 305 18.70 24.26 -18.37
N SER A 306 18.35 24.04 -19.64
CA SER A 306 17.77 25.08 -20.50
C SER A 306 16.43 25.64 -19.99
N ASN A 307 15.65 24.84 -19.26
CA ASN A 307 14.36 25.24 -18.70
C ASN A 307 14.46 25.71 -17.23
N GLY A 308 15.66 25.78 -16.66
CA GLY A 308 15.92 26.26 -15.31
C GLY A 308 15.61 25.27 -14.18
N SER A 309 15.32 24.00 -14.48
CA SER A 309 15.11 22.97 -13.45
C SER A 309 16.43 22.64 -12.72
N ILE A 310 17.55 22.66 -13.44
CA ILE A 310 18.90 22.56 -12.89
C ILE A 310 19.54 23.95 -13.01
N ARG A 311 20.10 24.46 -11.91
CA ARG A 311 20.58 25.84 -11.79
C ARG A 311 22.04 25.92 -11.37
N THR A 312 22.54 24.93 -10.64
CA THR A 312 23.91 24.90 -10.14
C THR A 312 24.77 23.86 -10.85
N PRO A 313 26.08 24.15 -11.07
CA PRO A 313 26.99 23.21 -11.73
C PRO A 313 27.12 21.87 -11.00
N HIS A 314 27.05 21.87 -9.67
CA HIS A 314 27.22 20.64 -8.86
C HIS A 314 26.04 19.67 -9.05
N VAL A 315 24.80 20.18 -9.10
CA VAL A 315 23.60 19.36 -9.40
C VAL A 315 23.62 18.89 -10.85
N GLU A 316 24.06 19.73 -11.79
CA GLU A 316 24.24 19.33 -13.19
C GLU A 316 25.22 18.16 -13.33
N GLU A 317 26.39 18.26 -12.69
CA GLU A 317 27.43 17.22 -12.72
C GLU A 317 26.91 15.89 -12.15
N ALA A 318 26.20 15.92 -11.02
CA ALA A 318 25.58 14.73 -10.45
C ALA A 318 24.58 14.08 -11.42
N MET A 319 23.69 14.87 -12.04
CA MET A 319 22.70 14.40 -12.99
C MET A 319 23.33 13.84 -14.29
N ARG A 320 24.49 14.35 -14.69
CA ARG A 320 25.27 13.82 -15.83
C ARG A 320 26.05 12.55 -15.48
N SER A 321 26.40 12.37 -14.21
CA SER A 321 27.25 11.27 -13.76
C SER A 321 26.45 10.03 -13.37
N VAL A 322 25.31 10.20 -12.70
CA VAL A 322 24.52 9.07 -12.17
C VAL A 322 23.56 8.52 -13.23
N PRO A 323 23.75 7.27 -13.70
CA PRO A 323 22.96 6.71 -14.80
C PRO A 323 21.58 6.25 -14.32
N ARG A 324 20.58 7.13 -14.42
CA ARG A 324 19.18 6.86 -13.99
C ARG A 324 18.61 5.52 -14.46
N HIS A 325 18.96 5.04 -15.65
CA HIS A 325 18.45 3.76 -16.19
C HIS A 325 18.87 2.52 -15.37
N LEU A 326 19.98 2.58 -14.60
CA LEU A 326 20.36 1.49 -13.69
C LEU A 326 19.40 1.34 -12.50
N PHE A 327 18.71 2.43 -12.13
CA PHE A 327 17.77 2.47 -11.01
C PHE A 327 16.32 2.18 -11.45
N VAL A 328 16.05 2.13 -12.75
CA VAL A 328 14.73 1.75 -13.31
C VAL A 328 14.88 0.70 -14.42
N PRO A 329 15.47 -0.48 -14.13
CA PRO A 329 15.88 -1.43 -15.16
C PRO A 329 14.72 -2.03 -15.98
N GLN A 330 13.48 -1.91 -15.50
CA GLN A 330 12.27 -2.38 -16.19
C GLN A 330 11.65 -1.31 -17.11
N ALA A 331 12.11 -0.05 -17.05
CA ALA A 331 11.60 1.02 -17.89
C ALA A 331 12.34 1.05 -19.24
N PRO A 332 11.65 1.33 -20.36
CA PRO A 332 12.32 1.68 -21.61
C PRO A 332 13.30 2.84 -21.39
N LEU A 333 14.42 2.83 -22.11
CA LEU A 333 15.51 3.79 -21.92
C LEU A 333 15.05 5.24 -22.15
N GLU A 334 14.19 5.46 -23.14
CA GLU A 334 13.59 6.76 -23.43
C GLU A 334 12.68 7.23 -22.29
N LYS A 335 11.98 6.30 -21.62
CA LYS A 335 11.15 6.60 -20.46
C LYS A 335 12.02 6.95 -19.25
N ALA A 336 13.15 6.25 -19.05
CA ALA A 336 14.11 6.55 -18.00
C ALA A 336 14.71 7.97 -18.15
N TYR A 337 14.90 8.43 -19.39
CA TYR A 337 15.37 9.78 -19.74
C TYR A 337 14.27 10.72 -20.24
N SER A 338 13.07 10.59 -19.67
CA SER A 338 11.96 11.52 -19.85
C SER A 338 11.68 12.28 -18.56
N ASN A 339 11.13 13.49 -18.66
CA ASN A 339 10.76 14.26 -17.47
C ASN A 339 9.41 13.80 -16.89
N SER A 340 9.30 12.53 -16.54
CA SER A 340 8.09 11.92 -15.99
C SER A 340 8.44 10.89 -14.93
N THR A 341 7.47 10.58 -14.07
CA THR A 341 7.62 9.49 -13.09
C THR A 341 7.69 8.13 -13.79
N VAL A 342 8.30 7.17 -13.10
CA VAL A 342 8.26 5.75 -13.45
C VAL A 342 7.70 5.00 -12.26
N ASP A 343 6.51 4.42 -12.41
CA ASP A 343 5.90 3.63 -11.33
C ASP A 343 6.71 2.36 -11.10
N THR A 344 7.05 2.11 -9.84
CA THR A 344 7.89 0.97 -9.44
C THR A 344 7.11 -0.03 -8.60
N LYS A 345 6.04 0.40 -7.94
CA LYS A 345 5.15 -0.46 -7.14
C LYS A 345 3.71 0.05 -7.18
N LEU A 346 2.75 -0.85 -7.38
CA LEU A 346 1.31 -0.55 -7.39
C LEU A 346 0.61 -1.24 -6.20
N ASP A 347 -0.45 -0.64 -5.68
CA ASP A 347 -1.32 -1.28 -4.70
C ASP A 347 -2.31 -2.27 -5.33
N SER A 348 -3.15 -2.90 -4.50
CA SER A 348 -4.16 -3.86 -4.93
C SER A 348 -5.22 -3.29 -5.88
N ALA A 349 -5.37 -1.96 -5.96
CA ALA A 349 -6.27 -1.25 -6.85
C ALA A 349 -5.57 -0.74 -8.13
N GLY A 350 -4.29 -1.06 -8.32
CA GLY A 350 -3.49 -0.61 -9.46
C GLY A 350 -2.99 0.82 -9.35
N ARG A 351 -3.05 1.43 -8.15
CA ARG A 351 -2.55 2.79 -7.91
C ARG A 351 -1.07 2.77 -7.56
N PRO A 352 -0.25 3.69 -8.08
CA PRO A 352 1.15 3.77 -7.70
C PRO A 352 1.32 4.06 -6.20
N ILE A 353 2.12 3.24 -5.53
CA ILE A 353 2.52 3.37 -4.11
C ILE A 353 4.04 3.52 -3.94
N SER A 354 4.81 3.31 -5.01
CA SER A 354 6.19 3.73 -5.13
C SER A 354 6.44 4.12 -6.59
N CYS A 355 7.26 5.15 -6.81
CA CYS A 355 7.71 5.54 -8.13
C CYS A 355 9.10 6.18 -8.07
N ALA A 356 9.84 6.11 -9.16
CA ALA A 356 10.97 7.01 -9.38
C ALA A 356 10.43 8.41 -9.70
N SER A 357 10.73 9.37 -8.84
CA SER A 357 10.25 10.76 -8.93
C SER A 357 10.64 11.44 -10.25
N GLN A 358 9.84 12.40 -10.68
CA GLN A 358 10.09 13.21 -11.87
C GLN A 358 11.46 13.91 -11.77
N PRO A 359 12.36 13.79 -12.77
CA PRO A 359 13.71 14.33 -12.67
C PRO A 359 13.82 15.83 -12.41
N SER A 360 12.92 16.66 -12.94
CA SER A 360 12.93 18.11 -12.64
C SER A 360 12.60 18.40 -11.18
N ILE A 361 11.75 17.58 -10.54
CA ILE A 361 11.44 17.69 -9.11
C ILE A 361 12.63 17.25 -8.27
N VAL A 362 13.30 16.16 -8.66
CA VAL A 362 14.54 15.70 -8.03
C VAL A 362 15.61 16.79 -8.08
N ALA A 363 15.89 17.34 -9.26
CA ALA A 363 16.83 18.44 -9.41
C ALA A 363 16.46 19.65 -8.53
N MET A 364 15.20 20.08 -8.56
CA MET A 364 14.72 21.19 -7.73
C MET A 364 14.93 20.94 -6.23
N MET A 365 14.67 19.73 -5.74
CA MET A 365 14.88 19.38 -4.33
C MET A 365 16.37 19.32 -3.95
N LEU A 366 17.23 18.82 -4.84
CA LEU A 366 18.69 18.86 -4.62
C LEU A 366 19.21 20.31 -4.52
N GLU A 367 18.68 21.22 -5.35
CA GLU A 367 19.00 22.65 -5.29
C GLU A 367 18.52 23.29 -3.96
N GLN A 368 17.35 22.87 -3.44
CA GLN A 368 16.85 23.32 -2.13
C GLN A 368 17.66 22.75 -0.98
N LEU A 369 18.15 21.51 -1.09
CA LEU A 369 18.88 20.82 -0.03
C LEU A 369 20.28 21.40 0.19
N GLN A 370 20.91 21.93 -0.86
CA GLN A 370 22.25 22.55 -0.80
C GLN A 370 23.29 21.63 -0.12
N VAL A 371 23.47 20.45 -0.70
CA VAL A 371 24.47 19.46 -0.27
C VAL A 371 25.86 19.91 -0.72
N GLU A 372 26.84 19.83 0.17
CA GLU A 372 28.24 20.12 -0.10
C GLU A 372 29.13 18.87 0.10
N PRO A 373 30.31 18.82 -0.55
CA PRO A 373 31.24 17.72 -0.35
C PRO A 373 31.65 17.54 1.13
N GLY A 374 31.69 16.29 1.59
CA GLY A 374 32.03 15.91 2.96
C GLY A 374 30.85 15.86 3.94
N MET A 375 29.65 16.30 3.53
CA MET A 375 28.46 16.24 4.38
C MET A 375 27.97 14.82 4.63
N LYS A 376 27.29 14.63 5.76
CA LYS A 376 26.49 13.45 6.04
C LYS A 376 25.01 13.74 5.85
N VAL A 377 24.38 12.97 4.96
CA VAL A 377 22.98 13.17 4.55
C VAL A 377 22.14 11.96 4.96
N LEU A 378 20.96 12.20 5.53
CA LEU A 378 19.92 11.20 5.70
C LEU A 378 18.82 11.43 4.68
N GLU A 379 18.53 10.43 3.86
CA GLU A 379 17.38 10.39 2.97
C GLU A 379 16.30 9.45 3.52
N LEU A 380 15.04 9.87 3.43
CA LEU A 380 13.88 9.14 3.92
C LEU A 380 12.92 8.82 2.78
N GLY A 381 12.88 7.55 2.37
CA GLY A 381 12.18 7.08 1.17
C GLY A 381 13.14 6.70 0.04
N ALA A 382 14.01 5.71 0.29
CA ALA A 382 15.06 5.33 -0.67
C ALA A 382 14.51 5.07 -2.09
N GLY A 383 13.30 4.50 -2.20
CA GLY A 383 12.67 4.26 -3.49
C GLY A 383 13.59 3.47 -4.41
N THR A 384 13.83 3.96 -5.62
CA THR A 384 14.75 3.26 -6.54
C THR A 384 16.23 3.36 -6.18
N GLY A 385 16.61 4.20 -5.22
CA GLY A 385 18.00 4.54 -4.89
C GLY A 385 18.63 5.60 -5.80
N PHE A 386 17.90 6.13 -6.79
CA PHE A 386 18.43 7.12 -7.73
C PHE A 386 18.80 8.44 -7.04
N ASN A 387 17.92 8.97 -6.18
CA ASN A 387 18.19 10.21 -5.45
C ASN A 387 19.32 10.00 -4.42
N ALA A 388 19.31 8.89 -3.68
CA ALA A 388 20.45 8.46 -2.85
C ALA A 388 21.78 8.47 -3.61
N GLY A 389 21.79 7.98 -4.86
CA GLY A 389 22.98 7.97 -5.70
C GLY A 389 23.43 9.37 -6.14
N LEU A 390 22.50 10.27 -6.45
CA LEU A 390 22.80 11.68 -6.71
C LEU A 390 23.39 12.36 -5.46
N LEU A 391 22.79 12.14 -4.29
CA LEU A 391 23.32 12.63 -3.01
C LEU A 391 24.72 12.06 -2.75
N GLY A 392 24.95 10.77 -3.02
CA GLY A 392 26.26 10.12 -2.90
C GLY A 392 27.33 10.78 -3.76
N HIS A 393 26.98 11.15 -4.99
CA HIS A 393 27.87 11.93 -5.85
C HIS A 393 28.12 13.34 -5.27
N LEU A 394 27.08 14.04 -4.81
CA LEU A 394 27.19 15.42 -4.32
C LEU A 394 28.04 15.54 -3.04
N VAL A 395 27.94 14.57 -2.12
CA VAL A 395 28.76 14.56 -0.90
C VAL A 395 30.20 14.11 -1.15
N GLY A 396 30.46 13.44 -2.28
CA GLY A 396 31.78 12.95 -2.67
C GLY A 396 32.39 11.92 -1.72
N GLU A 397 33.64 11.54 -1.97
CA GLU A 397 34.33 10.44 -1.28
C GLU A 397 34.47 10.62 0.24
N LYS A 398 34.43 11.86 0.73
CA LYS A 398 34.58 12.18 2.16
C LYS A 398 33.26 12.30 2.90
N GLY A 399 32.15 12.36 2.17
CA GLY A 399 30.82 12.41 2.75
C GLY A 399 30.14 11.05 2.67
N HIS A 400 28.96 10.95 3.28
CA HIS A 400 28.25 9.68 3.38
C HIS A 400 26.74 9.91 3.34
N VAL A 401 26.01 9.06 2.62
CA VAL A 401 24.56 9.10 2.56
C VAL A 401 24.00 7.86 3.25
N ILE A 402 23.02 8.07 4.12
CA ILE A 402 22.19 7.00 4.66
C ILE A 402 20.81 7.20 4.07
N THR A 403 20.23 6.15 3.49
CA THR A 403 18.89 6.19 2.94
C THR A 403 18.06 5.06 3.51
N ILE A 404 16.79 5.33 3.84
CA ILE A 404 15.92 4.39 4.55
C ILE A 404 14.66 4.14 3.72
N ASP A 405 14.26 2.88 3.59
CA ASP A 405 12.93 2.51 3.11
C ASP A 405 12.34 1.38 3.96
N VAL A 406 11.00 1.31 4.00
CA VAL A 406 10.25 0.34 4.81
C VAL A 406 10.02 -0.98 4.08
N ASP A 407 10.05 -0.94 2.75
CA ASP A 407 9.76 -2.08 1.88
C ASP A 407 11.06 -2.81 1.50
N GLU A 408 11.22 -4.07 1.92
CA GLU A 408 12.44 -4.88 1.69
C GLU A 408 12.79 -5.01 0.19
N ASP A 409 11.78 -5.16 -0.69
CA ASP A 409 11.98 -5.22 -2.14
C ASP A 409 12.55 -3.92 -2.72
N ILE A 410 12.16 -2.78 -2.14
CA ILE A 410 12.65 -1.45 -2.53
C ILE A 410 14.08 -1.25 -2.04
N VAL A 411 14.39 -1.66 -0.80
CA VAL A 411 15.75 -1.63 -0.24
C VAL A 411 16.73 -2.43 -1.10
N GLU A 412 16.39 -3.66 -1.50
CA GLU A 412 17.30 -4.46 -2.33
C GLU A 412 17.44 -3.92 -3.76
N GLY A 413 16.37 -3.34 -4.31
CA GLY A 413 16.42 -2.64 -5.59
C GLY A 413 17.37 -1.44 -5.56
N ALA A 414 17.27 -0.61 -4.52
CA ALA A 414 18.15 0.53 -4.31
C ALA A 414 19.62 0.12 -4.16
N ARG A 415 19.91 -0.92 -3.34
CA ARG A 415 21.27 -1.46 -3.20
C ARG A 415 21.85 -1.93 -4.52
N SER A 416 21.06 -2.68 -5.30
CA SER A 416 21.48 -3.19 -6.60
C SER A 416 21.79 -2.06 -7.59
N GLY A 417 20.97 -1.00 -7.60
CA GLY A 417 21.18 0.17 -8.45
C GLY A 417 22.44 0.95 -8.07
N LEU A 418 22.70 1.14 -6.77
CA LEU A 418 23.88 1.81 -6.24
C LEU A 418 25.17 1.03 -6.51
N GLU A 419 25.16 -0.29 -6.32
CA GLU A 419 26.27 -1.18 -6.66
C GLU A 419 26.58 -1.11 -8.15
N ALA A 420 25.54 -1.19 -9.01
CA ALA A 420 25.70 -1.09 -10.46
C ALA A 420 26.24 0.28 -10.90
N ALA A 421 25.95 1.35 -10.14
CA ALA A 421 26.47 2.69 -10.37
C ALA A 421 27.88 2.92 -9.77
N GLY A 422 28.42 1.97 -9.00
CA GLY A 422 29.73 2.07 -8.35
C GLY A 422 29.78 3.10 -7.21
N LEU A 423 28.67 3.28 -6.49
CA LEU A 423 28.54 4.26 -5.41
C LEU A 423 28.62 3.57 -4.04
N ASP A 424 29.83 3.55 -3.46
CA ASP A 424 30.12 2.86 -2.21
C ASP A 424 29.89 3.71 -0.94
N ASN A 425 29.67 5.01 -1.10
CA ASN A 425 29.45 5.97 0.00
C ASN A 425 27.95 6.17 0.34
N VAL A 426 27.10 5.23 -0.07
CA VAL A 426 25.65 5.24 0.20
C VAL A 426 25.26 3.96 0.93
N THR A 427 24.63 4.09 2.10
CA THR A 427 24.12 2.97 2.90
C THR A 427 22.60 2.93 2.86
N VAL A 428 22.04 1.81 2.39
CA VAL A 428 20.58 1.60 2.35
C VAL A 428 20.14 0.75 3.56
N LEU A 429 19.26 1.30 4.39
CA LEU A 429 18.70 0.64 5.57
C LEU A 429 17.24 0.23 5.34
N LEU A 430 16.87 -0.94 5.85
CA LEU A 430 15.48 -1.36 6.00
C LEU A 430 14.96 -0.86 7.33
N GLY A 431 13.97 0.04 7.32
CA GLY A 431 13.43 0.63 8.53
C GLY A 431 12.31 1.65 8.28
N ASP A 432 11.70 2.12 9.36
CA ASP A 432 10.72 3.20 9.30
C ASP A 432 11.45 4.55 9.25
N GLY A 433 11.41 5.20 8.08
CA GLY A 433 12.01 6.52 7.88
C GLY A 433 11.46 7.61 8.80
N ALA A 434 10.25 7.46 9.36
CA ALA A 434 9.74 8.41 10.34
C ALA A 434 10.55 8.40 11.66
N GLN A 435 11.29 7.32 11.96
CA GLN A 435 12.19 7.21 13.11
C GLN A 435 13.61 7.74 12.81
N GLY A 436 13.94 7.96 11.53
CA GLY A 436 15.30 8.28 11.09
C GLY A 436 16.31 7.18 11.42
N ASP A 437 17.58 7.58 11.57
CA ASP A 437 18.67 6.70 12.01
C ASP A 437 19.48 7.40 13.12
N PRO A 438 19.08 7.25 14.39
CA PRO A 438 19.75 7.88 15.52
C PRO A 438 21.15 7.32 15.78
N ALA A 439 21.46 6.11 15.30
CA ALA A 439 22.77 5.48 15.54
C ALA A 439 23.89 6.22 14.81
N ASN A 440 23.56 6.81 13.66
CA ASN A 440 24.48 7.62 12.89
C ASN A 440 24.18 9.12 12.98
N ALA A 441 23.30 9.61 13.84
CA ALA A 441 23.14 11.06 14.04
C ALA A 441 24.43 11.71 14.62
N PRO A 442 24.68 13.02 14.42
CA PRO A 442 23.85 14.00 13.72
C PRO A 442 24.12 14.06 12.20
N TYR A 443 23.15 14.58 11.44
CA TYR A 443 23.22 14.79 9.98
C TYR A 443 23.32 16.27 9.61
N ASP A 444 24.09 16.59 8.59
CA ASP A 444 24.17 17.96 8.05
C ASP A 444 22.94 18.30 7.22
N ARG A 445 22.34 17.29 6.58
CA ARG A 445 21.11 17.41 5.79
C ARG A 445 20.21 16.21 6.06
N ILE A 446 18.91 16.47 6.15
CA ILE A 446 17.89 15.43 6.09
C ILE A 446 16.93 15.79 4.96
N GLU A 447 16.69 14.85 4.05
CA GLU A 447 15.74 14.96 2.95
C GLU A 447 14.69 13.86 3.06
N ALA A 448 13.41 14.25 3.05
CA ALA A 448 12.33 13.30 2.80
C ALA A 448 11.97 13.30 1.32
N THR A 449 11.97 12.13 0.70
CA THR A 449 11.50 11.88 -0.67
C THR A 449 10.12 11.20 -0.65
N VAL A 450 9.35 11.54 0.39
CA VAL A 450 7.99 11.08 0.68
C VAL A 450 7.19 12.25 1.24
N GLY A 451 5.89 12.27 0.99
CA GLY A 451 4.97 13.29 1.51
C GLY A 451 4.64 13.03 2.97
N ALA A 452 4.80 14.04 3.83
CA ALA A 452 4.40 13.98 5.23
C ALA A 452 3.29 14.99 5.53
N HIS A 453 2.32 14.62 6.37
CA HIS A 453 1.32 15.55 6.90
C HIS A 453 1.76 16.23 8.21
N ALA A 454 2.79 15.68 8.84
CA ALA A 454 3.39 16.20 10.06
C ALA A 454 4.89 15.91 10.02
N VAL A 455 5.73 16.78 10.58
CA VAL A 455 7.17 16.54 10.65
C VAL A 455 7.51 15.65 11.85
N PRO A 456 8.02 14.42 11.69
CA PRO A 456 8.50 13.62 12.82
C PRO A 456 9.60 14.31 13.62
N HIS A 457 9.46 14.31 14.95
CA HIS A 457 10.46 14.91 15.85
C HIS A 457 11.85 14.32 15.66
N ALA A 458 11.94 13.02 15.35
CA ALA A 458 13.18 12.33 15.04
C ALA A 458 13.99 13.02 13.93
N TRP A 459 13.34 13.62 12.92
CA TRP A 459 14.06 14.34 11.87
C TRP A 459 14.70 15.63 12.41
N LEU A 460 13.99 16.35 13.27
CA LEU A 460 14.49 17.58 13.89
C LEU A 460 15.57 17.32 14.93
N ASP A 461 15.47 16.21 15.67
CA ASP A 461 16.38 15.84 16.75
C ASP A 461 17.70 15.25 16.24
N GLN A 462 17.71 14.70 15.02
CA GLN A 462 18.89 14.08 14.40
C GLN A 462 19.70 15.04 13.52
N LEU A 463 19.22 16.27 13.30
CA LEU A 463 19.98 17.30 12.59
C LEU A 463 21.11 17.88 13.43
N ALA A 464 22.24 18.15 12.78
CA ALA A 464 23.30 18.97 13.34
C ALA A 464 22.78 20.41 13.64
N PRO A 465 23.46 21.20 14.49
CA PRO A 465 23.00 22.55 14.84
C PRO A 465 22.78 23.50 13.65
N GLN A 466 23.56 23.35 12.58
CA GLN A 466 23.42 24.09 11.31
C GLN A 466 22.80 23.22 10.20
N GLY A 467 22.13 22.14 10.60
CA GLY A 467 21.53 21.21 9.68
C GLY A 467 20.27 21.75 9.04
N ARG A 468 19.98 21.29 7.82
CA ARG A 468 18.78 21.63 7.06
C ARG A 468 17.87 20.41 6.89
N LEU A 469 16.59 20.59 7.17
CA LEU A 469 15.54 19.64 6.81
C LEU A 469 14.92 20.07 5.48
N LEU A 470 14.80 19.17 4.51
CA LEU A 470 13.95 19.35 3.34
C LEU A 470 12.82 18.32 3.37
N SER A 471 11.58 18.77 3.41
CA SER A 471 10.42 17.87 3.47
C SER A 471 9.31 18.32 2.53
N PRO A 472 8.81 17.43 1.65
CA PRO A 472 7.49 17.56 1.05
C PRO A 472 6.42 17.48 2.15
N LEU A 473 5.78 18.60 2.45
CA LEU A 473 4.76 18.73 3.47
C LEU A 473 3.40 19.01 2.86
N ARG A 474 2.41 18.20 3.23
CA ARG A 474 1.00 18.53 3.04
C ARG A 474 0.56 19.43 4.19
N LEU A 475 0.29 20.69 3.86
CA LEU A 475 0.04 21.74 4.84
C LEU A 475 -1.37 21.64 5.41
N ARG A 476 -2.37 21.57 4.52
CA ARG A 476 -3.79 21.42 4.84
C ARG A 476 -4.55 21.07 3.57
N GLY A 477 -5.61 20.27 3.69
CA GLY A 477 -6.33 19.75 2.54
C GLY A 477 -5.36 19.06 1.55
N SER A 478 -5.47 19.30 0.25
CA SER A 478 -4.61 18.70 -0.78
C SER A 478 -3.36 19.52 -1.12
N VAL A 479 -3.14 20.70 -0.54
CA VAL A 479 -2.00 21.55 -0.88
C VAL A 479 -0.73 21.02 -0.20
N SER A 480 0.28 20.78 -1.02
CA SER A 480 1.60 20.31 -0.57
C SER A 480 2.73 21.13 -1.20
N ARG A 481 3.85 21.25 -0.50
CA ARG A 481 5.07 21.91 -0.97
C ARG A 481 6.30 21.22 -0.41
N SER A 482 7.42 21.25 -1.11
CA SER A 482 8.72 21.05 -0.46
C SER A 482 9.05 22.29 0.32
N ILE A 483 9.53 22.11 1.54
CA ILE A 483 9.95 23.23 2.39
C ILE A 483 11.28 22.87 3.02
N ALA A 484 12.26 23.74 2.82
CA ALA A 484 13.56 23.67 3.47
C ALA A 484 13.49 24.46 4.78
N PHE A 485 13.80 23.82 5.90
CA PHE A 485 13.83 24.44 7.23
C PHE A 485 15.23 24.44 7.83
N GLU A 486 15.58 25.54 8.48
CA GLU A 486 16.78 25.69 9.31
C GLU A 486 16.40 26.29 10.67
N ARG A 487 17.29 26.11 11.66
CA ARG A 487 17.15 26.80 12.94
C ARG A 487 17.63 28.24 12.80
N ASP A 488 16.76 29.20 13.13
CA ASP A 488 17.16 30.59 13.27
C ASP A 488 18.05 30.83 14.52
N ALA A 489 18.50 32.06 14.70
CA ALA A 489 19.35 32.43 15.85
C ALA A 489 18.65 32.23 17.22
N GLN A 490 17.32 32.10 17.24
CA GLN A 490 16.50 31.82 18.42
C GLN A 490 16.17 30.33 18.57
N GLY A 491 16.68 29.48 17.68
CA GLY A 491 16.49 28.03 17.69
C GLY A 491 15.16 27.56 17.08
N ARG A 492 14.39 28.45 16.44
CA ARG A 492 13.10 28.14 15.80
C ARG A 492 13.31 27.59 14.40
N TRP A 493 12.50 26.62 14.01
CA TRP A 493 12.55 26.05 12.67
C TRP A 493 11.78 26.91 11.68
N ARG A 494 12.51 27.68 10.86
CA ARG A 494 11.95 28.61 9.87
C ARG A 494 12.32 28.18 8.46
N SER A 495 11.41 28.38 7.52
CA SER A 495 11.65 28.06 6.13
C SER A 495 12.71 28.99 5.53
N VAL A 496 13.66 28.42 4.79
CA VAL A 496 14.63 29.16 3.96
C VAL A 496 14.31 29.05 2.46
N GLY A 497 13.30 28.26 2.10
CA GLY A 497 12.77 28.14 0.74
C GLY A 497 11.61 27.16 0.66
N SER A 498 10.75 27.33 -0.35
CA SER A 498 9.66 26.39 -0.61
C SER A 498 9.26 26.38 -2.08
N GLU A 499 9.02 25.20 -2.62
CA GLU A 499 8.61 25.00 -4.01
C GLU A 499 7.37 24.09 -4.07
N MET A 500 6.47 24.36 -5.01
CA MET A 500 5.28 23.53 -5.23
C MET A 500 5.70 22.13 -5.68
N ASN A 501 5.29 21.11 -4.92
CA ASN A 501 5.43 19.72 -5.30
C ASN A 501 4.43 18.84 -4.55
N THR A 502 4.24 17.62 -5.05
CA THR A 502 3.45 16.60 -4.37
C THR A 502 4.17 15.28 -4.43
N PHE A 503 4.24 14.60 -3.30
CA PHE A 503 4.82 13.27 -3.18
C PHE A 503 3.75 12.26 -2.75
N MET A 504 4.05 10.98 -2.96
CA MET A 504 3.29 9.90 -2.36
C MET A 504 3.36 10.03 -0.83
N PRO A 505 2.24 9.86 -0.10
CA PRO A 505 2.24 10.06 1.34
C PRO A 505 2.97 8.90 2.05
N LEU A 506 3.49 9.17 3.25
CA LEU A 506 3.83 8.14 4.22
C LEU A 506 2.62 7.21 4.42
N ARG A 507 2.88 5.91 4.55
CA ARG A 507 1.83 4.88 4.64
C ARG A 507 1.93 4.14 5.97
N ARG A 508 0.82 4.06 6.70
CA ARG A 508 0.63 3.13 7.84
C ARG A 508 1.71 3.30 8.95
N GLY A 509 1.97 4.54 9.36
CA GLY A 509 3.01 4.86 10.37
C GLY A 509 2.82 6.22 11.03
N ILE A 510 3.90 6.76 11.62
CA ILE A 510 3.90 8.13 12.15
C ILE A 510 3.72 9.11 10.98
N ALA A 511 2.87 10.13 11.16
CA ALA A 511 2.53 11.10 10.11
C ALA A 511 1.85 10.50 8.86
N ASP A 512 1.16 9.35 9.00
CA ASP A 512 0.25 8.81 7.98
C ASP A 512 -0.86 9.82 7.63
N ASP A 513 -1.27 9.84 6.38
CA ASP A 513 -2.26 10.78 5.85
C ASP A 513 -3.33 10.03 5.05
N PRO A 514 -4.32 9.44 5.73
CA PRO A 514 -5.34 8.62 5.10
C PRO A 514 -6.17 9.46 4.12
N ARG A 515 -6.47 8.88 2.96
CA ARG A 515 -7.29 9.52 1.91
C ARG A 515 -8.63 8.82 1.75
N ALA A 516 -9.70 9.60 1.79
CA ALA A 516 -11.04 9.17 1.41
C ALA A 516 -11.33 9.55 -0.04
N TYR A 517 -11.90 8.61 -0.80
CA TYR A 517 -12.31 8.81 -2.19
C TYR A 517 -13.83 8.77 -2.24
N ILE A 518 -14.46 9.93 -2.44
CA ILE A 518 -15.91 10.10 -2.50
C ILE A 518 -16.34 10.26 -3.96
N PRO A 519 -17.05 9.29 -4.55
CA PRO A 519 -17.63 9.45 -5.87
C PRO A 519 -18.64 10.61 -5.85
N LEU A 520 -18.51 11.53 -6.82
CA LEU A 520 -19.45 12.65 -7.02
C LEU A 520 -20.36 12.43 -8.24
N SER A 521 -20.17 11.31 -8.93
CA SER A 521 -20.98 10.86 -10.06
C SER A 521 -21.17 9.34 -9.98
N GLU A 522 -22.33 8.85 -10.44
CA GLU A 522 -22.67 7.41 -10.39
C GLU A 522 -21.65 6.51 -11.10
N ASP A 523 -21.07 6.99 -12.20
CA ASP A 523 -20.09 6.28 -13.02
C ASP A 523 -18.64 6.41 -12.51
N GLY A 524 -18.42 7.17 -11.43
CA GLY A 524 -17.10 7.47 -10.89
C GLY A 524 -16.19 8.27 -11.85
N SER A 525 -16.76 9.01 -12.80
CA SER A 525 -16.03 9.94 -13.65
C SER A 525 -15.57 11.19 -12.91
N VAL A 526 -16.21 11.54 -11.80
CA VAL A 526 -15.78 12.61 -10.88
C VAL A 526 -15.66 12.06 -9.48
N THR A 527 -14.54 12.32 -8.81
CA THR A 527 -14.29 11.87 -7.43
C THR A 527 -13.72 13.02 -6.64
N LEU A 528 -14.13 13.19 -5.38
CA LEU A 528 -13.47 14.05 -4.41
C LEU A 528 -12.47 13.21 -3.61
N VAL A 529 -11.24 13.70 -3.47
CA VAL A 529 -10.19 13.10 -2.65
C VAL A 529 -9.98 13.99 -1.43
N ALA A 530 -10.48 13.54 -0.29
CA ALA A 530 -10.34 14.21 0.99
C ALA A 530 -9.20 13.57 1.81
N ASN A 531 -8.42 14.41 2.51
CA ASN A 531 -7.28 13.97 3.34
C ASN A 531 -7.69 13.85 4.81
N GLY A 532 -6.80 13.37 5.67
CA GLY A 532 -7.14 13.00 7.05
C GLY A 532 -7.59 14.15 7.96
N ASP A 533 -7.35 15.40 7.55
CA ASP A 533 -7.79 16.63 8.21
C ASP A 533 -9.16 17.14 7.72
N GLN A 534 -9.86 16.36 6.87
CA GLN A 534 -11.13 16.70 6.25
C GLN A 534 -12.17 15.61 6.52
N ASP A 535 -13.42 15.98 6.78
CA ASP A 535 -14.52 15.04 7.08
C ASP A 535 -15.76 15.29 6.20
N PRO A 536 -15.71 14.94 4.90
CA PRO A 536 -16.82 15.15 3.99
C PRO A 536 -17.99 14.20 4.25
N ASP A 537 -19.21 14.73 4.26
CA ASP A 537 -20.44 13.92 4.25
C ASP A 537 -20.64 13.29 2.86
N ALA A 538 -20.13 12.08 2.70
CA ALA A 538 -20.19 11.35 1.44
C ALA A 538 -21.63 11.13 0.92
N ASN A 539 -22.62 10.99 1.82
CA ASN A 539 -24.01 10.79 1.41
C ASN A 539 -24.62 12.10 0.90
N ALA A 540 -24.31 13.22 1.56
CA ALA A 540 -24.77 14.53 1.12
C ALA A 540 -24.14 14.96 -0.23
N LEU A 541 -22.95 14.42 -0.55
CA LEU A 541 -22.21 14.76 -1.77
C LEU A 541 -22.47 13.83 -2.97
N ALA A 542 -23.09 12.66 -2.79
CA ALA A 542 -23.20 11.62 -3.83
C ALA A 542 -23.82 12.10 -5.16
N ASP A 543 -24.81 13.01 -5.09
CA ASP A 543 -25.52 13.58 -6.25
C ASP A 543 -25.31 15.10 -6.37
N VAL A 544 -24.27 15.65 -5.72
CA VAL A 544 -24.09 17.10 -5.61
C VAL A 544 -24.04 17.78 -6.98
N LEU A 545 -23.46 17.14 -7.99
CA LEU A 545 -23.32 17.72 -9.33
C LEU A 545 -24.66 17.91 -10.07
N ALA A 546 -25.72 17.19 -9.68
CA ALA A 546 -27.07 17.33 -10.21
C ALA A 546 -27.91 18.40 -9.48
N GLN A 547 -27.41 18.94 -8.37
CA GLN A 547 -28.07 19.96 -7.55
C GLN A 547 -27.92 21.37 -8.17
N PRO A 548 -28.61 22.41 -7.63
CA PRO A 548 -28.51 23.77 -8.14
C PRO A 548 -27.07 24.25 -8.30
N ARG A 549 -26.79 24.88 -9.45
CA ARG A 549 -25.48 25.38 -9.84
C ARG A 549 -25.39 26.89 -9.62
N ALA A 550 -24.28 27.34 -9.03
CA ALA A 550 -23.89 28.74 -8.97
C ALA A 550 -22.52 28.96 -9.63
N GLU A 551 -22.25 30.17 -10.09
CA GLU A 551 -21.00 30.54 -10.75
C GLU A 551 -20.60 31.95 -10.35
N ALA A 552 -19.33 32.15 -10.01
CA ALA A 552 -18.76 33.47 -9.75
C ALA A 552 -17.40 33.60 -10.43
N TRP A 553 -17.23 34.68 -11.19
CA TRP A 553 -15.96 35.09 -11.76
C TRP A 553 -15.28 36.08 -10.83
N THR A 554 -14.01 35.83 -10.53
CA THR A 554 -13.30 36.50 -9.43
C THR A 554 -12.72 37.85 -9.82
N GLY A 555 -12.50 38.11 -11.11
CA GLY A 555 -11.66 39.21 -11.60
C GLY A 555 -10.15 38.96 -11.47
N VAL A 556 -9.74 37.91 -10.76
CA VAL A 556 -8.33 37.55 -10.54
C VAL A 556 -7.79 36.93 -11.81
N THR A 557 -6.76 37.54 -12.39
CA THR A 557 -6.13 37.08 -13.63
C THR A 557 -4.70 36.64 -13.42
N LEU A 558 -4.28 35.55 -14.07
CA LEU A 558 -2.90 35.08 -14.12
C LEU A 558 -2.45 34.92 -15.57
N ARG A 559 -1.15 35.01 -15.82
CA ARG A 559 -0.58 34.71 -17.13
C ARG A 559 -0.70 33.21 -17.42
N GLY A 560 -0.76 32.85 -18.72
CA GLY A 560 -0.85 31.45 -19.14
C GLY A 560 0.13 30.47 -18.46
N PRO A 561 1.44 30.78 -18.36
CA PRO A 561 2.43 29.91 -17.71
C PRO A 561 2.58 30.16 -16.19
N GLU A 562 1.86 31.11 -15.62
CA GLU A 562 1.97 31.45 -14.20
C GLU A 562 1.21 30.44 -13.33
N SER A 563 1.87 29.96 -12.28
CA SER A 563 1.32 28.99 -11.33
C SER A 563 0.31 29.67 -10.38
N PRO A 564 -0.86 29.08 -10.10
CA PRO A 564 -1.82 29.60 -9.12
C PRO A 564 -1.51 29.13 -7.69
N GLU A 565 -0.36 28.49 -7.47
CA GLU A 565 -0.02 27.84 -6.21
C GLU A 565 -0.22 28.71 -4.95
N TRP A 566 0.05 30.01 -5.06
CA TRP A 566 -0.11 30.95 -3.95
C TRP A 566 -1.59 31.27 -3.69
N LEU A 567 -2.40 31.38 -4.75
CA LEU A 567 -3.86 31.47 -4.60
C LEU A 567 -4.42 30.20 -3.94
N GLU A 568 -3.98 29.02 -4.38
CA GLU A 568 -4.42 27.74 -3.81
C GLU A 568 -4.01 27.60 -2.34
N LEU A 569 -2.80 28.03 -1.98
CA LEU A 569 -2.34 28.07 -0.59
C LEU A 569 -3.20 29.03 0.25
N TRP A 570 -3.49 30.22 -0.27
CA TRP A 570 -4.33 31.19 0.43
C TRP A 570 -5.75 30.66 0.67
N LEU A 571 -6.38 30.10 -0.36
CA LEU A 571 -7.71 29.50 -0.27
C LEU A 571 -7.71 28.36 0.74
N THR A 572 -6.68 27.52 0.72
CA THR A 572 -6.51 26.45 1.70
C THR A 572 -6.39 26.97 3.13
N CYS A 573 -5.73 28.11 3.34
CA CYS A 573 -5.57 28.70 4.66
C CYS A 573 -6.87 29.35 5.17
N THR A 574 -7.63 29.98 4.27
CA THR A 574 -8.80 30.79 4.64
C THR A 574 -10.12 30.02 4.69
N LEU A 575 -10.25 28.94 3.93
CA LEU A 575 -11.47 28.14 3.89
C LEU A 575 -11.52 27.14 5.06
N PRO A 576 -12.68 26.89 5.69
CA PRO A 576 -12.80 25.96 6.82
C PRO A 576 -12.38 24.51 6.50
N GLU A 577 -12.73 24.01 5.32
CA GLU A 577 -12.34 22.66 4.89
C GLU A 577 -11.04 22.67 4.06
N GLY A 578 -10.42 23.82 3.82
CA GLY A 578 -9.29 23.96 2.89
C GLY A 578 -9.67 23.56 1.45
N LEU A 579 -8.69 23.13 0.66
CA LEU A 579 -8.93 22.58 -0.67
C LEU A 579 -8.75 21.05 -0.70
N SER A 580 -9.50 20.37 -1.53
CA SER A 580 -9.40 18.94 -1.85
C SER A 580 -9.10 18.77 -3.33
N HIS A 581 -8.54 17.62 -3.69
CA HIS A 581 -8.32 17.25 -5.09
C HIS A 581 -9.59 16.57 -5.64
N MET A 582 -10.07 17.02 -6.81
CA MET A 582 -11.32 16.55 -7.41
C MET A 582 -11.08 16.03 -8.85
N PRO A 583 -10.38 14.89 -9.03
CA PRO A 583 -10.09 14.37 -10.34
C PRO A 583 -11.36 14.12 -11.14
N ALA A 584 -11.36 14.60 -12.38
CA ALA A 584 -12.45 14.45 -13.33
C ALA A 584 -11.93 13.84 -14.63
N LYS A 585 -12.63 12.82 -15.13
CA LYS A 585 -12.35 12.25 -16.44
C LYS A 585 -12.88 13.16 -17.55
N ARG A 586 -12.31 13.04 -18.74
CA ARG A 586 -12.62 13.93 -19.87
C ARG A 586 -14.09 13.84 -20.28
N GLU A 587 -14.67 12.66 -20.17
CA GLU A 587 -16.08 12.37 -20.46
C GLU A 587 -17.04 13.19 -19.59
N ALA A 588 -16.67 13.49 -18.34
CA ALA A 588 -17.48 14.34 -17.44
C ALA A 588 -17.49 15.81 -17.92
N ILE A 589 -16.41 16.26 -18.54
CA ILE A 589 -16.31 17.62 -19.09
C ILE A 589 -17.06 17.67 -20.43
N ASP A 590 -16.83 16.69 -21.31
CA ASP A 590 -17.41 16.66 -22.66
C ASP A 590 -18.93 16.45 -22.64
N SER A 591 -19.47 15.77 -21.62
CA SER A 591 -20.92 15.62 -21.39
C SER A 591 -21.59 16.84 -20.78
N GLY A 592 -20.81 17.84 -20.32
CA GLY A 592 -21.31 19.03 -19.65
C GLY A 592 -21.66 18.83 -18.17
N LEU A 593 -21.35 17.67 -17.58
CA LEU A 593 -21.51 17.44 -16.14
C LEU A 593 -20.65 18.41 -15.31
N LEU A 594 -19.44 18.71 -15.79
CA LEU A 594 -18.56 19.72 -15.23
C LEU A 594 -18.25 20.82 -16.25
N THR A 595 -18.19 22.06 -15.78
CA THR A 595 -17.45 23.11 -16.49
C THR A 595 -15.96 22.79 -16.35
N ASN A 596 -15.19 22.83 -17.44
CA ASN A 596 -13.78 22.42 -17.47
C ASN A 596 -13.00 22.90 -16.22
N PRO A 597 -12.68 22.00 -15.26
CA PRO A 597 -12.01 22.39 -14.03
C PRO A 597 -10.60 22.90 -14.32
N TYR A 598 -10.07 23.70 -13.40
CA TYR A 598 -8.66 24.07 -13.45
C TYR A 598 -7.78 22.80 -13.32
N PRO A 599 -6.61 22.71 -14.00
CA PRO A 599 -5.82 21.47 -14.05
C PRO A 599 -5.42 20.84 -12.71
N SER A 600 -5.23 21.61 -11.64
CA SER A 600 -4.98 21.08 -10.28
C SER A 600 -6.22 20.45 -9.64
N ALA A 601 -7.39 20.58 -10.29
CA ALA A 601 -8.67 20.01 -9.87
C ALA A 601 -9.07 20.36 -8.43
N THR A 602 -8.74 21.57 -7.97
CA THR A 602 -9.00 22.03 -6.60
C THR A 602 -10.49 22.32 -6.35
N ALA A 603 -11.02 21.71 -5.29
CA ALA A 603 -12.38 21.85 -4.81
C ALA A 603 -12.45 22.17 -3.31
N THR A 604 -13.54 22.72 -2.82
CA THR A 604 -13.87 22.76 -1.38
C THR A 604 -15.32 22.36 -1.21
N PHE A 605 -15.67 21.84 -0.04
CA PHE A 605 -17.04 21.46 0.29
C PHE A 605 -17.50 22.10 1.60
N ASP A 606 -18.80 22.12 1.82
CA ASP A 606 -19.47 22.49 3.07
C ASP A 606 -20.78 21.70 3.11
N LYS A 607 -20.80 20.65 3.94
CA LYS A 607 -21.90 19.67 4.02
C LYS A 607 -22.22 19.08 2.63
N GLY A 608 -23.45 19.24 2.14
CA GLY A 608 -23.89 18.78 0.81
C GLY A 608 -23.62 19.76 -0.34
N THR A 609 -22.78 20.77 -0.13
CA THR A 609 -22.40 21.75 -1.16
C THR A 609 -20.93 21.59 -1.53
N LEU A 610 -20.61 21.66 -2.81
CA LEU A 610 -19.26 21.54 -3.36
C LEU A 610 -18.98 22.72 -4.28
N THR A 611 -17.75 23.21 -4.29
CA THR A 611 -17.25 24.12 -5.33
C THR A 611 -15.95 23.61 -5.94
N TYR A 612 -15.65 24.03 -7.17
CA TYR A 612 -14.37 23.80 -7.82
C TYR A 612 -13.91 25.03 -8.60
N LEU A 613 -12.59 25.17 -8.76
CA LEU A 613 -12.00 26.24 -9.54
C LEU A 613 -12.07 25.92 -11.04
N THR A 614 -12.33 26.95 -11.84
CA THR A 614 -12.25 26.94 -13.31
C THR A 614 -11.50 28.17 -13.80
N ARG A 615 -11.21 28.24 -15.10
CA ARG A 615 -10.62 29.43 -15.72
C ARG A 615 -11.18 29.69 -17.11
N ARG A 616 -11.18 30.96 -17.50
CA ARG A 616 -11.43 31.40 -18.89
C ARG A 616 -10.34 32.37 -19.35
N LYS A 617 -10.19 32.53 -20.66
CA LYS A 617 -9.33 33.59 -21.20
C LYS A 617 -9.97 34.94 -20.87
N ALA A 618 -9.18 35.89 -20.37
CA ALA A 618 -9.66 37.24 -20.11
C ALA A 618 -9.83 38.03 -21.42
N ASP A 619 -10.75 39.00 -21.41
CA ASP A 619 -11.02 39.88 -22.56
C ASP A 619 -9.91 40.93 -22.81
N HIS A 620 -8.93 41.00 -21.91
CA HIS A 620 -7.78 41.90 -21.99
C HIS A 620 -6.46 41.12 -21.84
N THR A 621 -5.37 41.74 -22.27
CA THR A 621 -4.01 41.21 -22.17
C THR A 621 -3.20 41.93 -21.12
N ALA A 622 -2.10 41.31 -20.68
CA ALA A 622 -1.10 42.01 -19.88
C ALA A 622 -0.48 43.17 -20.70
N ALA A 623 0.24 44.08 -20.00
CA ALA A 623 0.86 45.24 -20.62
C ALA A 623 1.87 44.89 -21.74
N ASP A 624 2.47 43.70 -21.68
CA ASP A 624 3.40 43.16 -22.68
C ASP A 624 2.71 42.32 -23.77
N GLY A 625 1.38 42.31 -23.81
CA GLY A 625 0.58 41.55 -24.78
C GLY A 625 0.36 40.08 -24.41
N ALA A 626 0.85 39.59 -23.26
CA ALA A 626 0.60 38.21 -22.85
C ALA A 626 -0.89 37.94 -22.58
N SER A 627 -1.34 36.73 -22.91
CA SER A 627 -2.70 36.28 -22.60
C SER A 627 -2.88 36.10 -21.09
N LEU A 628 -3.97 36.67 -20.58
CA LEU A 628 -4.42 36.52 -19.20
C LEU A 628 -5.58 35.54 -19.13
N TYR A 629 -5.67 34.84 -18.00
CA TYR A 629 -6.73 33.90 -17.69
C TYR A 629 -7.36 34.28 -16.35
N GLU A 630 -8.67 34.50 -16.36
CA GLU A 630 -9.45 34.81 -15.17
C GLU A 630 -9.89 33.52 -14.48
N PHE A 631 -9.76 33.48 -13.14
CA PHE A 631 -10.28 32.39 -12.32
C PHE A 631 -11.76 32.57 -12.01
N GLY A 632 -12.48 31.45 -12.11
CA GLY A 632 -13.88 31.35 -11.71
C GLY A 632 -14.07 30.24 -10.69
N VAL A 633 -15.20 30.29 -10.00
CA VAL A 633 -15.65 29.28 -9.05
C VAL A 633 -17.01 28.79 -9.53
N ILE A 634 -17.14 27.47 -9.66
CA ILE A 634 -18.43 26.81 -9.91
C ILE A 634 -18.85 26.09 -8.64
N GLY A 635 -20.07 26.30 -8.18
CA GLY A 635 -20.65 25.61 -7.03
C GLY A 635 -21.86 24.78 -7.40
N HIS A 636 -22.06 23.69 -6.68
CA HIS A 636 -23.20 22.81 -6.77
C HIS A 636 -23.70 22.45 -5.36
N GLY A 637 -25.01 22.32 -5.18
CA GLY A 637 -25.60 21.94 -3.90
C GLY A 637 -26.60 22.97 -3.35
N PRO A 638 -27.18 22.69 -2.17
CA PRO A 638 -28.22 23.52 -1.56
C PRO A 638 -27.76 24.94 -1.21
N GLU A 639 -26.47 25.13 -0.89
CA GLU A 639 -25.89 26.43 -0.54
C GLU A 639 -24.85 26.90 -1.59
N ALA A 640 -25.00 26.47 -2.84
CA ALA A 640 -24.03 26.73 -3.91
C ALA A 640 -23.67 28.20 -4.05
N GLU A 641 -24.64 29.12 -4.02
CA GLU A 641 -24.39 30.57 -4.13
C GLU A 641 -23.49 31.09 -3.01
N GLN A 642 -23.72 30.66 -1.77
CA GLN A 642 -23.01 31.14 -0.59
C GLN A 642 -21.57 30.65 -0.57
N LEU A 643 -21.35 29.35 -0.81
CA LEU A 643 -20.01 28.78 -0.85
C LEU A 643 -19.21 29.32 -2.06
N THR A 644 -19.83 29.42 -3.23
CA THR A 644 -19.20 30.00 -4.44
C THR A 644 -18.76 31.44 -4.19
N LYS A 645 -19.62 32.26 -3.58
CA LYS A 645 -19.29 33.63 -3.22
C LYS A 645 -18.15 33.70 -2.21
N ARG A 646 -18.14 32.84 -1.18
CA ARG A 646 -17.09 32.77 -0.16
C ARG A 646 -15.72 32.50 -0.78
N VAL A 647 -15.62 31.51 -1.67
CA VAL A 647 -14.36 31.18 -2.36
C VAL A 647 -13.92 32.31 -3.28
N ALA A 648 -14.85 32.92 -4.04
CA ALA A 648 -14.54 34.04 -4.92
C ALA A 648 -14.09 35.30 -4.15
N ASP A 649 -14.69 35.58 -3.00
CA ASP A 649 -14.28 36.66 -2.11
C ASP A 649 -12.87 36.41 -1.55
N ALA A 650 -12.59 35.18 -1.09
CA ALA A 650 -11.25 34.82 -0.59
C ALA A 650 -10.17 34.97 -1.68
N ALA A 651 -10.47 34.60 -2.93
CA ALA A 651 -9.56 34.80 -4.06
C ALA A 651 -9.31 36.30 -4.33
N ARG A 652 -10.34 37.15 -4.22
CA ARG A 652 -10.20 38.61 -4.36
C ARG A 652 -9.39 39.24 -3.25
N THR A 653 -9.57 38.79 -2.00
CA THR A 653 -8.75 39.23 -0.87
C THR A 653 -7.27 38.89 -1.11
N TRP A 654 -6.98 37.69 -1.58
CA TRP A 654 -5.61 37.32 -1.94
C TRP A 654 -5.03 38.25 -2.99
N ASP A 655 -5.74 38.44 -4.09
CA ASP A 655 -5.28 39.27 -5.22
C ASP A 655 -5.00 40.72 -4.80
N ALA A 656 -5.87 41.29 -3.96
CA ALA A 656 -5.76 42.66 -3.49
C ALA A 656 -4.65 42.85 -2.44
N ASP A 657 -4.56 41.95 -1.46
CA ASP A 657 -3.84 42.24 -0.21
C ASP A 657 -2.61 41.35 0.02
N PHE A 658 -2.51 40.18 -0.65
CA PHE A 658 -1.54 39.13 -0.32
C PHE A 658 -0.74 38.57 -1.51
N ARG A 659 -1.18 38.77 -2.76
CA ARG A 659 -0.54 38.18 -3.97
C ARG A 659 0.95 38.50 -4.08
N ASN A 660 1.36 39.70 -3.68
CA ASN A 660 2.75 40.16 -3.79
C ASN A 660 3.56 40.01 -2.50
N ARG A 661 3.02 39.33 -1.49
CA ARG A 661 3.69 39.08 -0.21
C ARG A 661 4.55 37.84 -0.28
N GLU A 662 5.62 37.83 0.51
CA GLU A 662 6.43 36.63 0.67
C GLU A 662 5.73 35.67 1.65
N VAL A 663 5.92 34.36 1.47
CA VAL A 663 5.32 33.36 2.35
C VAL A 663 6.42 32.63 3.12
N ALA A 664 6.32 32.68 4.44
CA ALA A 664 7.21 31.97 5.35
C ALA A 664 6.47 30.86 6.11
N PHE A 665 7.19 29.78 6.40
CA PHE A 665 6.70 28.65 7.17
C PHE A 665 7.51 28.48 8.46
N GLU A 666 6.84 28.10 9.55
CA GLU A 666 7.49 27.75 10.82
C GLU A 666 6.94 26.42 11.35
N ILE A 667 7.81 25.60 11.91
CA ILE A 667 7.41 24.43 12.70
C ILE A 667 7.50 24.79 14.19
N GLN A 668 6.37 24.69 14.88
CA GLN A 668 6.27 24.92 16.32
C GLN A 668 5.86 23.64 17.06
N PRO A 669 6.34 23.45 18.30
CA PRO A 669 5.76 22.47 19.22
C PRO A 669 4.28 22.73 19.47
N LEU A 670 3.49 21.68 19.71
CA LEU A 670 2.05 21.81 19.98
C LEU A 670 1.74 22.54 21.30
N ASP A 671 2.68 22.51 22.26
CA ASP A 671 2.59 23.23 23.54
C ASP A 671 3.08 24.68 23.46
N ALA A 672 3.52 25.15 22.29
CA ALA A 672 3.82 26.55 22.07
C ALA A 672 2.58 27.43 22.31
N PRO A 673 2.75 28.67 22.83
CA PRO A 673 1.64 29.60 23.01
C PRO A 673 0.82 29.76 21.74
N ALA A 674 -0.51 29.91 21.90
CA ALA A 674 -1.38 30.13 20.76
C ALA A 674 -0.89 31.37 19.98
N PRO A 675 -0.71 31.25 18.66
CA PRO A 675 -0.26 32.37 17.86
C PRO A 675 -1.29 33.51 17.92
N GLU A 676 -0.80 34.75 18.03
CA GLU A 676 -1.66 35.92 17.88
C GLU A 676 -2.36 35.90 16.52
N HIS A 677 -3.64 36.27 16.52
CA HIS A 677 -4.45 36.33 15.32
C HIS A 677 -4.13 37.61 14.55
N GLU A 678 -3.44 37.45 13.43
CA GLU A 678 -3.05 38.55 12.54
C GLU A 678 -3.48 38.23 11.10
N PRO A 679 -3.92 39.22 10.30
CA PRO A 679 -4.25 39.01 8.90
C PRO A 679 -3.06 38.43 8.12
N GLY A 680 -3.27 37.28 7.47
CA GLY A 680 -2.21 36.57 6.74
C GLY A 680 -1.33 35.67 7.59
N ARG A 681 -1.64 35.49 8.87
CA ARG A 681 -0.97 34.54 9.75
C ARG A 681 -1.90 33.40 10.13
N PHE A 682 -1.56 32.19 9.70
CA PHE A 682 -2.36 30.99 9.90
C PHE A 682 -1.58 29.96 10.70
N ALA A 683 -2.29 29.19 11.52
CA ALA A 683 -1.72 28.15 12.36
C ALA A 683 -2.56 26.89 12.26
N PHE A 684 -1.91 25.78 11.90
CA PHE A 684 -2.55 24.48 11.73
C PHE A 684 -1.83 23.46 12.59
N ASP A 685 -2.57 22.88 13.53
CA ASP A 685 -2.08 21.78 14.37
C ASP A 685 -2.29 20.47 13.62
N ASN A 686 -1.22 19.68 13.51
CA ASN A 686 -1.25 18.29 13.06
C ASN A 686 -0.88 17.37 14.25
N PRO A 687 -0.87 16.03 14.08
CA PRO A 687 -0.60 15.12 15.20
C PRO A 687 0.74 15.29 15.92
N LEU A 688 1.74 15.99 15.35
CA LEU A 688 3.10 16.10 15.89
C LEU A 688 3.56 17.54 16.11
N ASN A 689 3.09 18.50 15.33
CA ASN A 689 3.52 19.90 15.38
C ASN A 689 2.42 20.87 14.93
N ARG A 690 2.64 22.13 15.26
CA ARG A 690 1.92 23.27 14.70
C ARG A 690 2.73 23.84 13.53
N ILE A 691 2.10 23.95 12.36
CA ILE A 691 2.67 24.66 11.21
C ILE A 691 2.10 26.07 11.17
N ILE A 692 2.99 27.06 11.18
CA ILE A 692 2.63 28.46 10.96
C ILE A 692 2.88 28.82 9.49
N ILE A 693 1.94 29.51 8.87
CA ILE A 693 2.05 30.06 7.53
C ILE A 693 1.83 31.57 7.62
N GLU A 694 2.85 32.35 7.27
CA GLU A 694 2.87 33.81 7.39
C GLU A 694 3.04 34.45 6.01
N TRP A 695 2.13 35.36 5.66
CA TRP A 695 2.21 36.20 4.47
C TRP A 695 2.76 37.59 4.83
N GLN A 696 4.04 37.81 4.52
CA GLN A 696 4.87 38.94 4.97
C GLN A 696 4.92 40.08 3.95
#